data_AF-A0A2G5UKG4-F1
#
_entry.id   AF-A0A2G5UKG4-F1
#
_cell.length_a   1.000
_cell.length_b   1.000
_cell.length_c   1.000
_cell.angle_alpha   90.00
_cell.angle_beta   90.00
_cell.angle_gamma   90.00
#
_symmetry.space_group_name_H-M   'P 1'
#
loop_
_entity.id
_entity.type
_entity.pdbx_description
1 polymer ?
#
loop_
_entity_poly.entity_id
_entity_poly.type
_entity_poly.pdbx_seq_one_letter_code
_entity_poly.pdbx_strand_id
1 'polypeptide(L)'
;MSAIDLSEFSDYQLRSSLGKGAFGEVSMIRTRNSRFCAMKEFSKERAYMAKHEFDIHSLVGSTHKHQNVCEIFAMTEENGVPRLFLEMAYCGDLSTRIYGDGMPVQYAQSYFRQLIAGLEHVHGLGVAHLDIKPLNLLIKTDGTLKISDFGLSLKFISDDGEKLLVRPAGTPAYWCPEGMVHKYIDGEAADIWSAGICLVEMLIGDVPWEEPTEKELQYETWLMYDTMDWDMDDDVFDLLERILEVDTPVRATIKEIKKDAWFQKDYSYLERKRTNKRKLVEVEEEDVQPAKRNEKMEQRDKNLAGDFVYKGWEKQLESISSPASAGRAGALGAWAPRAGAPGAGAPGAGAPGAGALGAKALVEVESEDRRWNRRIGAGGGGIGGLELVEVESEDWSWWRWNRRIGAGGGGIGRSELVEVESEDRSWWRWNRRIGAGGGGIGGSELVEVESEDRSWWRWNRRIEAGGGGIGGSELVEVESEDRSWWRWNRRIEAGGGGIGGSELVEVESEDRSWWRWHRRIGAGGGGIGGSELVEVESEDRSWWRWNRRIGAGGGGIGGSELVEVESEDRSWWRWNRRIEAGGGGIRGSELVEVASEDRSWWRWHRRIGAGGGGIRGSELVEVESENRSWWMWNQRIGTGGCGIRGSELVEVESEDRSWWRWHRRIGAGGDGIRGSELVEVESEDRSWWRWNRRIGAGGGGIGGSELVEVESEDRGWWRWNQRIGAGGGGIRGSELVEVESEDRSWWRWNQRIGAGGGGIRESELVEVESEDRGWWRWNQRIGTGGGGIRGSELVEVESEDRSWWRWNQRIGAGGGGIGGSEQVEMESEDWSWWRWNRKIGAGGGGIGGSELVEMESEDRR
;
A
#
# COMPACT_ATOMS: atom_id res chain seq x y z
N MET A 1 -49.42 -19.83 6.74
CA MET A 1 -49.22 -19.04 5.50
C MET A 1 -50.57 -18.49 5.09
N SER A 2 -50.75 -17.17 5.08
CA SER A 2 -51.91 -16.56 4.42
C SER A 2 -51.85 -16.91 2.93
N ALA A 3 -52.94 -17.43 2.37
CA ALA A 3 -53.04 -17.69 0.93
C ALA A 3 -52.68 -16.41 0.17
N ILE A 4 -51.69 -16.49 -0.73
CA ILE A 4 -51.33 -15.37 -1.60
C ILE A 4 -52.52 -15.15 -2.53
N ASP A 5 -53.14 -13.98 -2.46
CA ASP A 5 -54.23 -13.60 -3.35
C ASP A 5 -53.67 -13.34 -4.75
N LEU A 6 -53.74 -14.34 -5.62
CA LEU A 6 -53.27 -14.26 -7.01
C LEU A 6 -53.97 -13.14 -7.80
N SER A 7 -55.14 -12.66 -7.36
CA SER A 7 -55.82 -11.53 -7.99
C SER A 7 -55.05 -10.21 -7.85
N GLU A 8 -54.13 -10.10 -6.88
CA GLU A 8 -53.22 -8.96 -6.76
C GLU A 8 -52.30 -8.83 -7.99
N PHE A 9 -51.94 -9.96 -8.60
CA PHE A 9 -50.99 -10.06 -9.71
C PHE A 9 -51.67 -10.19 -11.09
N SER A 10 -53.01 -10.19 -11.15
CA SER A 10 -53.76 -10.12 -12.40
C SER A 10 -54.07 -8.67 -12.84
N ASP A 11 -54.20 -7.73 -11.88
CA ASP A 11 -54.50 -6.32 -12.13
C ASP A 11 -53.33 -5.41 -11.68
N TYR A 12 -52.27 -5.30 -12.48
CA TYR A 12 -51.09 -4.47 -12.17
C TYR A 12 -50.86 -3.35 -13.19
N GLN A 13 -50.19 -2.29 -12.74
CA GLN A 13 -49.74 -1.20 -13.61
C GLN A 13 -48.26 -1.38 -13.94
N LEU A 14 -47.95 -1.56 -15.23
CA LEU A 14 -46.57 -1.52 -15.72
C LEU A 14 -45.98 -0.11 -15.53
N ARG A 15 -44.75 -0.02 -15.02
CA ARG A 15 -44.10 1.26 -14.72
C ARG A 15 -42.90 1.52 -15.62
N SER A 16 -41.88 0.68 -15.55
CA SER A 16 -40.65 0.84 -16.34
C SER A 16 -39.99 -0.51 -16.59
N SER A 17 -39.28 -0.63 -17.71
CA SER A 17 -38.38 -1.77 -17.95
C SER A 17 -37.16 -1.62 -17.03
N LEU A 18 -36.79 -2.70 -16.33
CA LEU A 18 -35.64 -2.77 -15.41
C LEU A 18 -34.43 -3.41 -16.08
N GLY A 19 -34.65 -4.35 -16.99
CA GLY A 19 -33.58 -5.02 -17.73
C GLY A 19 -34.10 -6.03 -18.74
N LYS A 20 -33.27 -6.35 -19.73
CA LYS A 20 -33.50 -7.41 -20.72
C LYS A 20 -32.36 -8.40 -20.64
N GLY A 21 -32.67 -9.66 -20.36
CA GLY A 21 -31.68 -10.71 -20.15
C GLY A 21 -31.87 -11.89 -21.09
N ALA A 22 -30.99 -12.87 -20.93
CA ALA A 22 -30.99 -14.11 -21.71
C ALA A 22 -32.27 -14.94 -21.55
N PHE A 23 -33.07 -14.72 -20.49
CA PHE A 23 -34.27 -15.50 -20.16
C PHE A 23 -35.60 -14.76 -20.38
N GLY A 24 -35.58 -13.42 -20.47
CA GLY A 24 -36.80 -12.61 -20.57
C GLY A 24 -36.58 -11.13 -20.29
N GLU A 25 -37.67 -10.36 -20.31
CA GLU A 25 -37.68 -8.95 -19.93
C GLU A 25 -38.18 -8.80 -18.49
N VAL A 26 -37.46 -8.00 -17.69
CA VAL A 26 -37.83 -7.69 -16.32
C VAL A 26 -38.35 -6.25 -16.27
N SER A 27 -39.55 -6.08 -15.72
CA SER A 27 -40.18 -4.76 -15.57
C SER A 27 -40.61 -4.51 -14.14
N MET A 28 -40.54 -3.24 -13.72
CA MET A 28 -41.16 -2.78 -12.50
C MET A 28 -42.66 -2.64 -12.73
N ILE A 29 -43.43 -3.21 -11.83
CA ILE A 29 -44.88 -3.09 -11.79
C ILE A 29 -45.33 -2.52 -10.45
N ARG A 30 -46.53 -1.94 -10.43
CA ARG A 30 -47.25 -1.60 -9.20
C ARG A 30 -48.50 -2.47 -9.13
N THR A 31 -48.60 -3.32 -8.11
CA THR A 31 -49.77 -4.18 -7.87
C THR A 31 -50.98 -3.34 -7.45
N ARG A 32 -52.16 -3.97 -7.45
CA ARG A 32 -53.42 -3.34 -6.99
C ARG A 32 -53.32 -2.78 -5.57
N ASN A 33 -52.55 -3.43 -4.70
CA ASN A 33 -52.30 -3.02 -3.32
C ASN A 33 -51.24 -1.92 -3.19
N SER A 34 -50.87 -1.27 -4.29
CA SER A 34 -49.81 -0.25 -4.35
C SER A 34 -48.40 -0.74 -3.97
N ARG A 35 -48.16 -2.06 -3.99
CA ARG A 35 -46.82 -2.63 -3.80
C ARG A 35 -46.05 -2.60 -5.12
N PHE A 36 -44.78 -2.21 -5.07
CA PHE A 36 -43.89 -2.38 -6.23
C PHE A 36 -43.26 -3.76 -6.22
N CYS A 37 -43.27 -4.42 -7.38
CA CYS A 37 -42.70 -5.74 -7.60
C CYS A 37 -41.91 -5.74 -8.92
N ALA A 38 -40.95 -6.65 -9.02
CA ALA A 38 -40.31 -6.97 -10.29
C ALA A 38 -41.12 -8.09 -10.99
N MET A 39 -41.37 -7.95 -12.28
CA MET A 39 -42.07 -8.93 -13.09
C MET A 39 -41.13 -9.39 -14.20
N LYS A 40 -40.76 -10.68 -14.19
CA LYS A 40 -39.94 -11.31 -15.24
C LYS A 40 -40.87 -12.03 -16.21
N GLU A 41 -40.97 -11.53 -17.44
CA GLU A 41 -41.79 -12.10 -18.51
C GLU A 41 -40.92 -12.97 -19.44
N PHE A 42 -41.38 -14.20 -19.69
CA PHE A 42 -40.69 -15.18 -20.52
C PHE A 42 -41.34 -15.30 -21.90
N SER A 43 -40.56 -15.67 -22.92
CA SER A 43 -41.15 -16.04 -24.21
C SER A 43 -41.91 -17.37 -24.10
N LYS A 44 -42.87 -17.60 -25.00
CA LYS A 44 -43.70 -18.83 -25.00
C LYS A 44 -42.86 -20.10 -25.10
N GLU A 45 -41.78 -20.04 -25.89
CA GLU A 45 -40.84 -21.15 -26.11
C GLU A 45 -40.06 -21.53 -24.83
N ARG A 46 -40.08 -20.65 -23.82
CA ARG A 46 -39.32 -20.78 -22.58
C ARG A 46 -40.21 -21.02 -21.35
N ALA A 47 -41.48 -21.36 -21.55
CA ALA A 47 -42.41 -21.62 -20.46
C ALA A 47 -41.94 -22.72 -19.49
N TYR A 48 -41.23 -23.74 -19.99
CA TYR A 48 -40.66 -24.79 -19.15
C TYR A 48 -39.59 -24.25 -18.19
N MET A 49 -38.78 -23.26 -18.61
CA MET A 49 -37.78 -22.63 -17.74
C MET A 49 -38.45 -21.77 -16.67
N ALA A 50 -39.50 -21.02 -17.03
CA ALA A 50 -40.26 -20.22 -16.06
C ALA A 50 -40.86 -21.11 -14.96
N LYS A 51 -41.45 -22.25 -15.34
CA LYS A 51 -41.99 -23.23 -14.38
C LYS A 51 -40.88 -23.83 -13.51
N HIS A 52 -39.76 -24.21 -14.10
CA HIS A 52 -38.61 -24.75 -13.36
C HIS A 52 -38.06 -23.73 -12.34
N GLU A 53 -37.86 -22.48 -12.75
CA GLU A 53 -37.44 -21.39 -11.87
C GLU A 53 -38.46 -21.20 -10.74
N PHE A 54 -39.76 -21.17 -11.05
CA PHE A 54 -40.80 -21.05 -10.03
C PHE A 54 -40.77 -22.18 -9.00
N ASP A 55 -40.64 -23.44 -9.44
CA ASP A 55 -40.66 -24.61 -8.57
C ASP A 55 -39.44 -24.61 -7.62
N ILE A 56 -38.23 -24.34 -8.14
CA ILE A 56 -37.00 -24.28 -7.33
C ILE A 56 -37.01 -23.05 -6.42
N HIS A 57 -37.37 -21.87 -6.93
CA HIS A 57 -37.36 -20.64 -6.15
C HIS A 57 -38.42 -20.66 -5.04
N SER A 58 -39.59 -21.26 -5.32
CA SER A 58 -40.63 -21.49 -4.30
C SER A 58 -40.15 -22.47 -3.23
N LEU A 59 -39.40 -23.53 -3.60
CA LEU A 59 -38.79 -24.44 -2.64
C LEU A 59 -37.81 -23.69 -1.73
N VAL A 60 -36.93 -22.86 -2.29
CA VAL A 60 -35.97 -22.04 -1.54
C VAL A 60 -36.67 -21.09 -0.56
N GLY A 61 -37.86 -20.58 -0.91
CA GLY A 61 -38.68 -19.74 -0.06
C GLY A 61 -39.62 -20.47 0.91
N SER A 62 -39.77 -21.80 0.81
CA SER A 62 -40.87 -22.56 1.44
C SER A 62 -40.74 -22.74 2.96
N THR A 63 -39.52 -22.92 3.46
CA THR A 63 -39.28 -23.25 4.87
C THR A 63 -39.20 -21.98 5.73
N HIS A 64 -38.34 -21.04 5.33
CA HIS A 64 -38.17 -19.74 5.98
C HIS A 64 -37.72 -18.70 4.94
N LYS A 65 -38.29 -17.48 5.01
CA LYS A 65 -37.82 -16.37 4.19
C LYS A 65 -36.42 -15.94 4.66
N HIS A 66 -35.42 -16.10 3.81
CA HIS A 66 -34.06 -15.66 4.12
C HIS A 66 -33.82 -14.22 3.69
N GLN A 67 -33.16 -13.43 4.54
CA GLN A 67 -32.94 -12.00 4.27
C GLN A 67 -32.11 -11.77 2.99
N ASN A 68 -31.20 -12.71 2.65
CA ASN A 68 -30.29 -12.59 1.50
C ASN A 68 -30.72 -13.36 0.24
N VAL A 69 -31.95 -13.85 0.19
CA VAL A 69 -32.53 -14.47 -1.01
C VAL A 69 -33.72 -13.63 -1.47
N CYS A 70 -33.81 -13.34 -2.76
CA CYS A 70 -34.92 -12.61 -3.37
C CYS A 70 -36.20 -13.43 -3.19
N GLU A 71 -37.31 -12.82 -2.77
CA GLU A 71 -38.57 -13.55 -2.63
C GLU A 71 -39.28 -13.70 -3.99
N ILE A 72 -39.84 -14.88 -4.24
CA ILE A 72 -40.82 -15.10 -5.31
C ILE A 72 -42.24 -15.08 -4.73
N PHE A 73 -43.11 -14.25 -5.30
CA PHE A 73 -44.47 -14.09 -4.83
C PHE A 73 -45.45 -15.01 -5.57
N ALA A 74 -45.35 -15.06 -6.90
CA ALA A 74 -46.30 -15.79 -7.73
C ALA A 74 -45.74 -16.05 -9.13
N MET A 75 -46.35 -17.00 -9.83
CA MET A 75 -46.27 -17.14 -11.27
C MET A 75 -47.69 -17.01 -11.85
N THR A 76 -47.84 -16.23 -12.92
CA THR A 76 -49.07 -16.21 -13.72
C THR A 76 -48.74 -16.53 -15.17
N GLU A 77 -49.78 -16.82 -15.95
CA GLU A 77 -49.68 -17.00 -17.39
C GLU A 77 -50.78 -16.18 -18.06
N GLU A 78 -50.39 -15.30 -18.98
CA GLU A 78 -51.36 -14.54 -19.78
C GLU A 78 -51.06 -14.78 -21.27
N ASN A 79 -52.08 -15.18 -22.03
CA ASN A 79 -51.96 -15.46 -23.47
C ASN A 79 -50.84 -16.47 -23.83
N GLY A 80 -50.52 -17.41 -22.94
CA GLY A 80 -49.45 -18.40 -23.11
C GLY A 80 -48.04 -17.90 -22.75
N VAL A 81 -47.93 -16.70 -22.17
CA VAL A 81 -46.68 -16.04 -21.77
C VAL A 81 -46.57 -16.13 -20.24
N PRO A 82 -45.62 -16.92 -19.70
CA PRO A 82 -45.44 -17.03 -18.25
C PRO A 82 -44.72 -15.82 -17.68
N ARG A 83 -45.11 -15.43 -16.46
CA ARG A 83 -44.58 -14.29 -15.73
C ARG A 83 -44.31 -14.63 -14.28
N LEU A 84 -43.12 -14.32 -13.81
CA LEU A 84 -42.75 -14.45 -12.41
C LEU A 84 -42.82 -13.09 -11.71
N PHE A 85 -43.43 -13.05 -10.53
CA PHE A 85 -43.53 -11.86 -9.70
C PHE A 85 -42.58 -12.00 -8.52
N LEU A 86 -41.63 -11.08 -8.44
CA LEU A 86 -40.47 -11.12 -7.57
C LEU A 86 -40.41 -9.88 -6.67
N GLU A 87 -39.71 -10.02 -5.56
CA GLU A 87 -39.33 -8.93 -4.69
C GLU A 87 -38.57 -7.83 -5.43
N MET A 88 -38.90 -6.56 -5.13
CA MET A 88 -38.23 -5.42 -5.73
C MET A 88 -36.96 -5.05 -4.96
N ALA A 89 -35.81 -5.09 -5.63
CA ALA A 89 -34.53 -4.54 -5.18
C ALA A 89 -34.24 -3.23 -5.94
N TYR A 90 -34.45 -2.09 -5.29
CA TYR A 90 -34.46 -0.78 -5.97
C TYR A 90 -33.09 -0.25 -6.38
N CYS A 91 -31.99 -0.80 -5.86
CA CYS A 91 -30.66 -0.26 -6.10
C CYS A 91 -29.86 -1.06 -7.13
N GLY A 92 -30.55 -1.77 -8.03
CA GLY A 92 -29.92 -2.56 -9.09
C GLY A 92 -29.13 -3.76 -8.57
N ASP A 93 -28.29 -4.29 -9.45
CA ASP A 93 -27.37 -5.39 -9.17
C ASP A 93 -26.02 -4.90 -8.60
N LEU A 94 -25.22 -5.84 -8.11
CA LEU A 94 -23.92 -5.59 -7.53
C LEU A 94 -22.87 -5.20 -8.58
N SER A 95 -23.01 -5.62 -9.84
CA SER A 95 -22.03 -5.31 -10.89
C SER A 95 -21.97 -3.80 -11.14
N THR A 96 -23.10 -3.10 -11.05
CA THR A 96 -23.14 -1.62 -11.14
C THR A 96 -22.44 -0.89 -9.99
N ARG A 97 -22.10 -1.58 -8.89
CA ARG A 97 -21.36 -1.04 -7.75
C ARG A 97 -19.86 -1.36 -7.77
N ILE A 98 -19.42 -2.22 -8.68
CA ILE A 98 -18.01 -2.55 -8.86
C ILE A 98 -17.44 -1.52 -9.84
N TYR A 99 -16.45 -0.76 -9.41
CA TYR A 99 -15.76 0.23 -10.23
C TYR A 99 -14.45 -0.35 -10.77
N GLY A 100 -13.80 0.34 -11.72
CA GLY A 100 -12.58 -0.16 -12.37
C GLY A 100 -11.39 -0.49 -11.45
N ASP A 101 -11.37 0.04 -10.22
CA ASP A 101 -10.37 -0.31 -9.18
C ASP A 101 -10.96 -1.18 -8.05
N GLY A 102 -12.15 -1.77 -8.27
CA GLY A 102 -12.91 -2.51 -7.26
C GLY A 102 -13.70 -1.61 -6.30
N MET A 103 -14.07 -2.18 -5.15
CA MET A 103 -14.75 -1.48 -4.05
C MET A 103 -13.97 -1.62 -2.73
N PRO A 104 -14.17 -0.70 -1.77
CA PRO A 104 -13.48 -0.80 -0.48
C PRO A 104 -13.74 -2.15 0.21
N VAL A 105 -12.68 -2.74 0.76
CA VAL A 105 -12.67 -4.10 1.34
C VAL A 105 -13.79 -4.33 2.37
N GLN A 106 -14.21 -3.29 3.10
CA GLN A 106 -15.29 -3.40 4.08
C GLN A 106 -16.65 -3.66 3.43
N TYR A 107 -16.93 -3.02 2.29
CA TYR A 107 -18.16 -3.24 1.52
C TYR A 107 -18.12 -4.61 0.84
N ALA A 108 -16.98 -4.96 0.24
CA ALA A 108 -16.78 -6.28 -0.35
C ALA A 108 -17.00 -7.40 0.69
N GLN A 109 -16.45 -7.26 1.90
CA GLN A 109 -16.67 -8.20 2.99
C GLN A 109 -18.13 -8.26 3.43
N SER A 110 -18.80 -7.10 3.58
CA SER A 110 -20.22 -7.05 3.97
C SER A 110 -21.11 -7.77 2.96
N TYR A 111 -20.93 -7.52 1.67
CA TYR A 111 -21.67 -8.22 0.62
C TYR A 111 -21.31 -9.69 0.54
N PHE A 112 -20.03 -10.04 0.68
CA PHE A 112 -19.59 -11.43 0.67
C PHE A 112 -20.17 -12.23 1.85
N ARG A 113 -20.24 -11.66 3.06
CA ARG A 113 -20.92 -12.28 4.21
C ARG A 113 -22.39 -12.57 3.93
N GLN A 114 -23.07 -11.62 3.32
CA GLN A 114 -24.48 -11.74 2.95
C GLN A 114 -24.70 -12.79 1.84
N LEU A 115 -23.79 -12.85 0.86
CA LEU A 115 -23.78 -13.88 -0.19
C LEU A 115 -23.60 -15.28 0.42
N ILE A 116 -22.60 -15.45 1.30
CA ILE A 116 -22.34 -16.74 1.97
C ILE A 116 -23.51 -17.15 2.86
N ALA A 117 -24.16 -16.22 3.57
CA ALA A 117 -25.37 -16.52 4.34
C ALA A 117 -26.54 -16.95 3.44
N GLY A 118 -26.72 -16.30 2.28
CA GLY A 118 -27.72 -16.69 1.29
C GLY A 118 -27.46 -18.08 0.70
N LEU A 119 -26.20 -18.37 0.33
CA LEU A 119 -25.80 -19.68 -0.18
C LEU A 119 -25.96 -20.78 0.87
N GLU A 120 -25.63 -20.52 2.14
CA GLU A 120 -25.85 -21.47 3.25
C GLU A 120 -27.32 -21.90 3.34
N HIS A 121 -28.24 -20.95 3.18
CA HIS A 121 -29.68 -21.23 3.15
C HIS A 121 -30.09 -22.05 1.92
N VAL A 122 -29.63 -21.66 0.73
CA VAL A 122 -29.95 -22.35 -0.54
C VAL A 122 -29.41 -23.79 -0.53
N HIS A 123 -28.14 -23.97 -0.15
CA HIS A 123 -27.48 -25.27 -0.04
C HIS A 123 -28.10 -26.14 1.06
N GLY A 124 -28.55 -25.55 2.17
CA GLY A 124 -29.26 -26.26 3.24
C GLY A 124 -30.59 -26.89 2.80
N LEU A 125 -31.16 -26.42 1.69
CA LEU A 125 -32.36 -27.00 1.06
C LEU A 125 -32.04 -27.98 -0.08
N GLY A 126 -30.76 -28.32 -0.26
CA GLY A 126 -30.31 -29.26 -1.29
C GLY A 126 -30.37 -28.69 -2.70
N VAL A 127 -30.29 -27.37 -2.86
CA VAL A 127 -30.31 -26.67 -4.15
C VAL A 127 -28.95 -26.01 -4.39
N ALA A 128 -28.41 -26.12 -5.60
CA ALA A 128 -27.25 -25.35 -6.06
C ALA A 128 -27.73 -24.27 -7.04
N HIS A 129 -27.20 -23.05 -6.91
CA HIS A 129 -27.62 -21.90 -7.71
C HIS A 129 -27.09 -21.97 -9.15
N LEU A 130 -25.81 -22.31 -9.32
CA LEU A 130 -25.06 -22.53 -10.57
C LEU A 130 -24.81 -21.31 -11.47
N ASP A 131 -25.38 -20.13 -11.18
CA ASP A 131 -25.06 -18.88 -11.90
C ASP A 131 -24.83 -17.71 -10.94
N ILE A 132 -24.01 -17.91 -9.91
CA ILE A 132 -23.60 -16.84 -8.99
C ILE A 132 -22.62 -15.89 -9.70
N LYS A 133 -23.02 -14.64 -9.85
CA LYS A 133 -22.25 -13.54 -10.44
C LYS A 133 -22.83 -12.19 -10.01
N PRO A 134 -22.09 -11.07 -10.04
CA PRO A 134 -22.60 -9.79 -9.55
C PRO A 134 -23.90 -9.30 -10.20
N LEU A 135 -24.17 -9.65 -11.47
CA LEU A 135 -25.45 -9.33 -12.13
C LEU A 135 -26.67 -10.00 -11.47
N ASN A 136 -26.49 -11.16 -10.84
CA ASN A 136 -27.57 -11.91 -10.18
C ASN A 136 -27.66 -11.60 -8.67
N LEU A 137 -26.82 -10.70 -8.16
CA LEU A 137 -26.78 -10.27 -6.76
C LEU A 137 -27.38 -8.86 -6.65
N LEU A 138 -28.67 -8.78 -6.34
CA LEU A 138 -29.41 -7.51 -6.27
C LEU A 138 -29.19 -6.82 -4.92
N ILE A 139 -29.36 -5.50 -4.89
CA ILE A 139 -29.17 -4.70 -3.68
C ILE A 139 -30.40 -3.87 -3.36
N LYS A 140 -30.82 -3.93 -2.10
CA LYS A 140 -31.92 -3.12 -1.55
C LYS A 140 -31.44 -1.74 -1.09
N THR A 141 -32.41 -0.87 -0.79
CA THR A 141 -32.15 0.51 -0.30
C THR A 141 -31.44 0.54 1.05
N ASP A 142 -31.58 -0.50 1.86
CA ASP A 142 -30.90 -0.66 3.15
C ASP A 142 -29.50 -1.30 3.01
N GLY A 143 -29.04 -1.56 1.79
CA GLY A 143 -27.77 -2.23 1.53
C GLY A 143 -27.82 -3.76 1.65
N THR A 144 -29.00 -4.36 1.83
CA THR A 144 -29.16 -5.82 1.87
C THR A 144 -28.96 -6.41 0.48
N LEU A 145 -28.05 -7.38 0.36
CA LEU A 145 -27.82 -8.19 -0.83
C LEU A 145 -28.84 -9.31 -0.93
N LYS A 146 -29.37 -9.53 -2.14
CA LYS A 146 -30.40 -10.50 -2.50
C LYS A 146 -29.93 -11.36 -3.67
N ILE A 147 -29.72 -12.66 -3.43
CA ILE A 147 -29.49 -13.65 -4.49
C ILE A 147 -30.77 -13.80 -5.32
N SER A 148 -30.65 -13.73 -6.65
CA SER A 148 -31.76 -13.77 -7.59
C SER A 148 -31.44 -14.64 -8.81
N ASP A 149 -32.45 -14.89 -9.65
CA ASP A 149 -32.37 -15.68 -10.88
C ASP A 149 -32.01 -17.17 -10.69
N PHE A 150 -32.99 -17.92 -10.18
CA PHE A 150 -32.87 -19.38 -9.96
C PHE A 150 -33.17 -20.20 -11.24
N GLY A 151 -33.12 -19.59 -12.43
CA GLY A 151 -33.51 -20.24 -13.68
C GLY A 151 -32.64 -21.44 -14.06
N LEU A 152 -31.37 -21.44 -13.63
CA LEU A 152 -30.39 -22.49 -13.88
C LEU A 152 -30.15 -23.41 -12.67
N SER A 153 -30.79 -23.13 -11.54
CA SER A 153 -30.53 -23.82 -10.28
C SER A 153 -31.04 -25.26 -10.28
N LEU A 154 -30.31 -26.18 -9.66
CA LEU A 154 -30.66 -27.61 -9.65
C LEU A 154 -30.65 -28.18 -8.24
N LYS A 155 -31.55 -29.14 -7.97
CA LYS A 155 -31.47 -29.95 -6.75
C LYS A 155 -30.27 -30.88 -6.83
N PHE A 156 -29.45 -30.88 -5.78
CA PHE A 156 -28.35 -31.83 -5.60
C PHE A 156 -28.63 -32.82 -4.46
N ILE A 157 -29.80 -32.79 -3.81
CA ILE A 157 -30.24 -33.81 -2.87
C ILE A 157 -31.47 -34.50 -3.47
N SER A 158 -31.43 -35.83 -3.58
CA SER A 158 -32.58 -36.63 -4.03
C SER A 158 -33.70 -36.65 -2.99
N ASP A 159 -34.90 -37.07 -3.36
CA ASP A 159 -36.00 -37.24 -2.41
C ASP A 159 -35.69 -38.29 -1.33
N ASP A 160 -34.76 -39.21 -1.62
CA ASP A 160 -34.24 -40.24 -0.69
C ASP A 160 -33.05 -39.73 0.17
N GLY A 161 -32.62 -38.48 -0.01
CA GLY A 161 -31.57 -37.84 0.78
C GLY A 161 -30.14 -38.08 0.26
N GLU A 162 -29.96 -38.65 -0.94
CA GLU A 162 -28.63 -38.87 -1.52
C GLU A 162 -28.09 -37.61 -2.21
N LYS A 163 -26.78 -37.35 -2.05
CA LYS A 163 -26.10 -36.24 -2.75
C LYS A 163 -25.88 -36.62 -4.22
N LEU A 164 -26.43 -35.81 -5.12
CA LEU A 164 -26.39 -35.95 -6.57
C LEU A 164 -25.39 -34.95 -7.17
N LEU A 165 -24.69 -35.37 -8.22
CA LEU A 165 -23.93 -34.45 -9.07
C LEU A 165 -24.87 -33.76 -10.07
N VAL A 166 -24.61 -32.48 -10.33
CA VAL A 166 -25.42 -31.63 -11.23
C VAL A 166 -24.65 -31.31 -12.49
N ARG A 167 -25.35 -30.92 -13.56
CA ARG A 167 -24.66 -30.45 -14.79
C ARG A 167 -24.15 -29.02 -14.56
N PRO A 168 -22.93 -28.67 -15.00
CA PRO A 168 -22.47 -27.28 -14.99
C PRO A 168 -23.37 -26.40 -15.87
N ALA A 169 -23.62 -25.18 -15.42
CA ALA A 169 -24.41 -24.16 -16.10
C ALA A 169 -23.90 -22.77 -15.66
N GLY A 170 -24.37 -21.71 -16.32
CA GLY A 170 -24.04 -20.32 -15.95
C GLY A 170 -23.00 -19.67 -16.86
N THR A 171 -22.37 -18.60 -16.36
CA THR A 171 -21.44 -17.76 -17.14
C THR A 171 -19.99 -18.28 -17.03
N PRO A 172 -19.26 -18.51 -18.13
CA PRO A 172 -17.95 -19.20 -18.12
C PRO A 172 -16.89 -18.61 -17.16
N ALA A 173 -16.79 -17.29 -17.03
CA ALA A 173 -15.84 -16.63 -16.13
C ALA A 173 -16.02 -17.00 -14.65
N TYR A 174 -17.21 -17.44 -14.25
CA TYR A 174 -17.53 -17.84 -12.88
C TYR A 174 -17.59 -19.36 -12.71
N TRP A 175 -17.36 -20.14 -13.77
CA TRP A 175 -17.34 -21.60 -13.67
C TRP A 175 -16.16 -22.07 -12.83
N CYS A 176 -16.34 -23.21 -12.17
CA CYS A 176 -15.25 -23.96 -11.55
C CYS A 176 -14.52 -24.80 -12.62
N PRO A 177 -13.23 -25.11 -12.42
CA PRO A 177 -12.44 -25.83 -13.43
C PRO A 177 -12.95 -27.23 -13.72
N GLU A 178 -13.47 -27.94 -12.72
CA GLU A 178 -14.11 -29.24 -12.93
C GLU A 178 -15.36 -29.14 -13.82
N GLY A 179 -16.05 -27.99 -13.83
CA GLY A 179 -17.20 -27.71 -14.70
C GLY A 179 -16.83 -27.54 -16.17
N MET A 180 -15.57 -27.22 -16.47
CA MET A 180 -15.04 -27.17 -17.84
C MET A 180 -14.73 -28.56 -18.40
N VAL A 181 -14.45 -29.52 -17.53
CA VAL A 181 -13.92 -30.84 -17.91
C VAL A 181 -14.96 -31.95 -17.76
N HIS A 182 -15.80 -31.87 -16.72
CA HIS A 182 -16.71 -32.95 -16.34
C HIS A 182 -18.15 -32.64 -16.71
N LYS A 183 -18.89 -33.68 -17.11
CA LYS A 183 -20.32 -33.57 -17.46
C LYS A 183 -21.21 -33.35 -16.24
N TYR A 184 -20.77 -33.80 -15.07
CA TYR A 184 -21.49 -33.67 -13.80
C TYR A 184 -20.49 -33.31 -12.69
N ILE A 185 -20.85 -32.38 -11.81
CA ILE A 185 -19.99 -31.79 -10.78
C ILE A 185 -20.75 -31.64 -9.44
N ASP A 186 -20.02 -31.38 -8.36
CA ASP A 186 -20.61 -31.01 -7.07
C ASP A 186 -21.12 -29.56 -7.14
N GLY A 187 -22.44 -29.39 -7.12
CA GLY A 187 -23.06 -28.07 -7.26
C GLY A 187 -22.77 -27.12 -6.10
N GLU A 188 -22.58 -27.65 -4.89
CA GLU A 188 -22.26 -26.85 -3.70
C GLU A 188 -20.87 -26.23 -3.84
N ALA A 189 -19.89 -27.05 -4.23
CA ALA A 189 -18.52 -26.61 -4.43
C ALA A 189 -18.37 -25.68 -5.65
N ALA A 190 -19.23 -25.84 -6.67
CA ALA A 190 -19.29 -24.94 -7.82
C ALA A 190 -19.75 -23.54 -7.42
N ASP A 191 -20.82 -23.43 -6.63
CA ASP A 191 -21.31 -22.12 -6.14
C ASP A 191 -20.28 -21.43 -5.24
N ILE A 192 -19.54 -22.18 -4.43
CA ILE A 192 -18.47 -21.64 -3.59
C ILE A 192 -17.36 -21.03 -4.45
N TRP A 193 -16.95 -21.72 -5.52
CA TRP A 193 -15.99 -21.18 -6.47
C TRP A 193 -16.50 -19.88 -7.10
N SER A 194 -17.73 -19.88 -7.63
CA SER A 194 -18.35 -18.69 -8.24
C SER A 194 -18.46 -17.52 -7.25
N ALA A 195 -18.73 -17.78 -5.97
CA ALA A 195 -18.71 -16.78 -4.92
C ALA A 195 -17.30 -16.20 -4.70
N GLY A 196 -16.25 -17.04 -4.78
CA GLY A 196 -14.85 -16.60 -4.76
C GLY A 196 -14.51 -15.65 -5.90
N ILE A 197 -14.93 -15.98 -7.12
CA ILE A 197 -14.76 -15.10 -8.29
C ILE A 197 -15.48 -13.76 -8.07
N CYS A 198 -16.70 -13.77 -7.55
CA CYS A 198 -17.41 -12.52 -7.19
C CYS A 198 -16.63 -11.69 -6.16
N LEU A 199 -15.99 -12.33 -5.17
CA LEU A 199 -15.17 -11.62 -4.19
C LEU A 199 -13.94 -10.98 -4.82
N VAL A 200 -13.26 -11.67 -5.74
CA VAL A 200 -12.15 -11.07 -6.48
C VAL A 200 -12.63 -9.84 -7.26
N GLU A 201 -13.70 -9.98 -8.04
CA GLU A 201 -14.25 -8.90 -8.85
C GLU A 201 -14.67 -7.69 -7.99
N MET A 202 -15.27 -7.93 -6.82
CA MET A 202 -15.55 -6.85 -5.86
C MET A 202 -14.28 -6.14 -5.40
N LEU A 203 -13.17 -6.85 -5.19
CA LEU A 203 -11.95 -6.27 -4.62
C LEU A 203 -11.10 -5.54 -5.66
N ILE A 204 -11.01 -6.05 -6.88
CA ILE A 204 -10.09 -5.53 -7.90
C ILE A 204 -10.78 -4.84 -9.07
N GLY A 205 -12.09 -5.01 -9.22
CA GLY A 205 -12.87 -4.38 -10.29
C GLY A 205 -13.02 -5.21 -11.56
N ASP A 206 -12.43 -6.39 -11.61
CA ASP A 206 -12.40 -7.26 -12.80
C ASP A 206 -12.37 -8.75 -12.40
N VAL A 207 -12.76 -9.62 -13.32
CA VAL A 207 -12.69 -11.06 -13.12
C VAL A 207 -11.23 -11.55 -13.22
N PRO A 208 -10.85 -12.63 -12.49
CA PRO A 208 -9.51 -13.23 -12.56
C PRO A 208 -9.06 -13.63 -13.96
N TRP A 209 -10.01 -14.17 -14.73
CA TRP A 209 -9.84 -14.83 -16.01
C TRP A 209 -11.21 -14.91 -16.71
N GLU A 210 -11.21 -15.07 -18.03
CA GLU A 210 -12.42 -15.28 -18.83
C GLU A 210 -12.95 -16.71 -18.67
N GLU A 211 -12.07 -17.69 -18.55
CA GLU A 211 -12.37 -19.11 -18.36
C GLU A 211 -11.25 -19.80 -17.55
N PRO A 212 -11.54 -20.59 -16.51
CA PRO A 212 -10.51 -21.34 -15.77
C PRO A 212 -9.97 -22.54 -16.57
N THR A 213 -9.22 -22.25 -17.64
CA THR A 213 -8.59 -23.25 -18.50
C THR A 213 -7.10 -23.00 -18.57
N GLU A 214 -6.29 -24.08 -18.66
CA GLU A 214 -4.83 -23.97 -18.78
C GLU A 214 -4.35 -23.20 -20.03
N LYS A 215 -5.25 -22.88 -20.97
CA LYS A 215 -4.95 -22.05 -22.14
C LYS A 215 -4.91 -20.56 -21.81
N GLU A 216 -5.54 -20.14 -20.73
CA GLU A 216 -5.58 -18.75 -20.30
C GLU A 216 -4.43 -18.46 -19.34
N LEU A 217 -3.58 -17.49 -19.69
CA LEU A 217 -2.34 -17.18 -18.98
C LEU A 217 -2.59 -16.86 -17.50
N GLN A 218 -3.66 -16.13 -17.19
CA GLN A 218 -4.03 -15.72 -15.84
C GLN A 218 -4.38 -16.93 -14.96
N TYR A 219 -5.15 -17.87 -15.51
CA TYR A 219 -5.51 -19.10 -14.82
C TYR A 219 -4.34 -20.07 -14.73
N GLU A 220 -3.53 -20.20 -15.78
CA GLU A 220 -2.26 -20.94 -15.74
C GLU A 220 -1.34 -20.37 -14.64
N THR A 221 -1.29 -19.04 -14.52
CA THR A 221 -0.52 -18.35 -13.47
C THR A 221 -1.08 -18.66 -12.08
N TRP A 222 -2.41 -18.72 -11.91
CA TRP A 222 -3.05 -19.16 -10.67
C TRP A 222 -2.68 -20.60 -10.30
N LEU A 223 -2.75 -21.53 -11.26
CA LEU A 223 -2.41 -22.93 -11.04
C LEU A 223 -0.94 -23.15 -10.68
N MET A 224 -0.04 -22.46 -11.36
CA MET A 224 1.40 -22.68 -11.22
C MET A 224 1.99 -21.95 -10.02
N TYR A 225 1.52 -20.73 -9.77
CA TYR A 225 2.17 -19.83 -8.83
C TYR A 225 1.31 -19.53 -7.61
N ASP A 226 0.00 -19.81 -7.64
CA ASP A 226 -0.92 -19.48 -6.54
C ASP A 226 -0.80 -17.96 -6.22
N THR A 227 -0.48 -17.18 -7.26
CA THR A 227 -0.18 -15.75 -7.22
C THR A 227 -0.88 -15.06 -8.38
N MET A 228 -1.77 -14.13 -8.09
CA MET A 228 -2.14 -13.07 -9.04
C MET A 228 -1.71 -11.72 -8.47
N ASP A 229 -1.41 -10.74 -9.33
CA ASP A 229 -1.04 -9.38 -8.91
C ASP A 229 -2.27 -8.58 -8.46
N TRP A 230 -3.08 -9.17 -7.59
CA TRP A 230 -4.21 -8.51 -6.97
C TRP A 230 -3.71 -7.67 -5.78
N ASP A 231 -4.01 -6.37 -5.79
CA ASP A 231 -3.68 -5.44 -4.70
C ASP A 231 -4.69 -5.62 -3.55
N MET A 232 -4.58 -6.73 -2.80
CA MET A 232 -5.48 -7.07 -1.70
C MET A 232 -4.72 -7.55 -0.45
N ASP A 233 -5.34 -7.41 0.73
CA ASP A 233 -4.79 -7.89 2.00
C ASP A 233 -4.69 -9.43 1.99
N ASP A 234 -3.60 -10.04 2.46
CA ASP A 234 -3.47 -11.50 2.30
C ASP A 234 -4.34 -12.33 3.25
N ASP A 235 -5.00 -11.72 4.24
CA ASP A 235 -6.05 -12.46 4.97
C ASP A 235 -7.19 -12.83 3.99
N VAL A 236 -7.48 -11.95 3.03
CA VAL A 236 -8.45 -12.19 1.94
C VAL A 236 -7.88 -13.15 0.92
N PHE A 237 -6.61 -12.97 0.57
CA PHE A 237 -5.92 -13.84 -0.38
C PHE A 237 -5.85 -15.29 0.14
N ASP A 238 -5.51 -15.50 1.41
CA ASP A 238 -5.48 -16.83 2.07
C ASP A 238 -6.88 -17.49 2.10
N LEU A 239 -7.95 -16.69 2.19
CA LEU A 239 -9.32 -17.17 2.05
C LEU A 239 -9.62 -17.55 0.59
N LEU A 240 -9.24 -16.70 -0.36
CA LEU A 240 -9.42 -16.93 -1.79
C LEU A 240 -8.63 -18.15 -2.28
N GLU A 241 -7.40 -18.40 -1.81
CA GLU A 241 -6.62 -19.62 -2.14
C GLU A 241 -7.42 -20.88 -1.77
N ARG A 242 -8.12 -20.89 -0.63
CA ARG A 242 -8.92 -22.05 -0.21
C ARG A 242 -10.27 -22.15 -0.91
N ILE A 243 -10.88 -21.03 -1.31
CA ILE A 243 -12.14 -21.00 -2.06
C ILE A 243 -11.91 -21.38 -3.52
N LEU A 244 -10.83 -20.89 -4.12
CA LEU A 244 -10.43 -21.11 -5.51
C LEU A 244 -9.44 -22.29 -5.64
N GLU A 245 -9.54 -23.25 -4.72
CA GLU A 245 -8.82 -24.52 -4.77
C GLU A 245 -9.43 -25.42 -5.85
N VAL A 246 -8.57 -25.99 -6.69
CA VAL A 246 -8.98 -26.76 -7.88
C VAL A 246 -9.51 -28.12 -7.46
N ASP A 247 -8.90 -28.74 -6.45
CA ASP A 247 -9.32 -30.05 -5.96
C ASP A 247 -10.56 -29.91 -5.05
N THR A 248 -11.73 -30.25 -5.61
CA THR A 248 -13.05 -30.09 -4.97
C THR A 248 -13.14 -30.62 -3.53
N PRO A 249 -12.59 -31.80 -3.16
CA PRO A 249 -12.67 -32.36 -1.81
C PRO A 249 -11.91 -31.56 -0.73
N VAL A 250 -10.95 -30.71 -1.13
CA VAL A 250 -10.17 -29.86 -0.22
C VAL A 250 -10.52 -28.38 -0.35
N ARG A 251 -11.43 -28.02 -1.27
CA ARG A 251 -11.99 -26.66 -1.40
C ARG A 251 -12.75 -26.29 -0.13
N ALA A 252 -12.58 -25.05 0.32
CA ALA A 252 -13.22 -24.55 1.53
C ALA A 252 -14.73 -24.71 1.49
N THR A 253 -15.30 -25.23 2.57
CA THR A 253 -16.76 -25.27 2.78
C THR A 253 -17.27 -23.94 3.35
N ILE A 254 -18.58 -23.67 3.25
CA ILE A 254 -19.20 -22.50 3.89
C ILE A 254 -18.89 -22.43 5.39
N LYS A 255 -18.84 -23.58 6.07
CA LYS A 255 -18.50 -23.66 7.50
C LYS A 255 -17.07 -23.20 7.80
N GLU A 256 -16.13 -23.50 6.91
CA GLU A 256 -14.74 -23.07 7.03
C GLU A 256 -14.55 -21.61 6.63
N ILE A 257 -15.26 -21.16 5.59
CA ILE A 257 -15.31 -19.74 5.18
C ILE A 257 -15.81 -18.88 6.35
N LYS A 258 -16.90 -19.27 7.02
CA LYS A 258 -17.45 -18.51 8.17
C LYS A 258 -16.54 -18.48 9.40
N LYS A 259 -15.59 -19.42 9.50
CA LYS A 259 -14.56 -19.47 10.57
C LYS A 259 -13.31 -18.67 10.23
N ASP A 260 -13.19 -18.20 8.99
CA ASP A 260 -12.00 -17.51 8.53
C ASP A 260 -11.78 -16.16 9.25
N ALA A 261 -10.52 -15.82 9.48
CA ALA A 261 -10.14 -14.59 10.17
C ALA A 261 -10.58 -13.34 9.41
N TRP A 262 -10.40 -13.30 8.08
CA TRP A 262 -10.91 -12.19 7.29
C TRP A 262 -12.43 -12.17 7.29
N PHE A 263 -13.08 -13.33 7.16
CA PHE A 263 -14.56 -13.38 7.19
C PHE A 263 -15.13 -12.91 8.53
N GLN A 264 -14.44 -13.07 9.67
CA GLN A 264 -14.90 -12.63 10.99
C GLN A 264 -14.44 -11.23 11.39
N LYS A 265 -13.45 -10.66 10.69
CA LYS A 265 -12.86 -9.36 10.98
C LYS A 265 -13.92 -8.26 11.11
N ASP A 266 -13.97 -7.60 12.26
CA ASP A 266 -14.95 -6.54 12.51
C ASP A 266 -14.46 -5.19 11.96
N TYR A 267 -15.04 -4.77 10.84
CA TYR A 267 -14.78 -3.43 10.28
C TYR A 267 -15.65 -2.33 10.89
N SER A 268 -16.57 -2.64 11.81
CA SER A 268 -17.46 -1.65 12.41
C SER A 268 -16.73 -0.67 13.36
N TYR A 269 -15.47 -0.92 13.73
CA TYR A 269 -14.60 0.10 14.32
C TYR A 269 -14.30 1.24 13.33
N LEU A 270 -14.09 0.94 12.03
CA LEU A 270 -13.87 1.95 11.00
C LEU A 270 -15.13 2.79 10.73
N GLU A 271 -16.31 2.17 10.84
CA GLU A 271 -17.59 2.88 10.77
C GLU A 271 -17.86 3.70 12.04
N ARG A 272 -17.65 3.14 13.24
CA ARG A 272 -17.77 3.88 14.52
C ARG A 272 -16.79 5.06 14.59
N LYS A 273 -15.56 4.92 14.09
CA LYS A 273 -14.60 6.04 14.00
C LYS A 273 -15.07 7.15 13.04
N ARG A 274 -15.82 6.80 11.98
CA ARG A 274 -16.46 7.76 11.05
C ARG A 274 -17.73 8.40 11.63
N THR A 275 -18.57 7.64 12.31
CA THR A 275 -19.84 8.11 12.89
C THR A 275 -19.62 8.88 14.20
N ASN A 276 -18.67 8.47 15.04
CA ASN A 276 -18.23 9.27 16.19
C ASN A 276 -17.53 10.54 15.74
N LYS A 277 -16.78 10.55 14.61
CA LYS A 277 -16.30 11.81 14.00
C LYS A 277 -17.44 12.74 13.58
N ARG A 278 -18.61 12.22 13.22
CA ARG A 278 -19.80 13.03 12.90
C ARG A 278 -20.57 13.48 14.14
N LYS A 279 -20.64 12.66 15.19
CA LYS A 279 -21.35 12.97 16.45
C LYS A 279 -20.53 13.83 17.42
N LEU A 280 -19.20 13.69 17.49
CA LEU A 280 -18.34 14.53 18.32
C LEU A 280 -18.32 15.99 17.84
N VAL A 281 -18.48 16.20 16.53
CA VAL A 281 -18.64 17.54 15.93
C VAL A 281 -19.97 18.20 16.33
N GLU A 282 -21.01 17.43 16.67
CA GLU A 282 -22.31 17.94 17.12
C GLU A 282 -22.40 18.12 18.66
N VAL A 283 -21.44 17.63 19.45
CA VAL A 283 -21.49 17.61 20.93
C VAL A 283 -20.43 18.51 21.58
N GLU A 284 -19.30 18.79 20.92
CA GLU A 284 -18.24 19.66 21.46
C GLU A 284 -18.56 21.17 21.37
N GLU A 285 -19.73 21.60 20.88
CA GLU A 285 -20.13 23.02 20.87
C GLU A 285 -20.73 23.53 22.19
N GLU A 286 -20.99 22.67 23.20
CA GLU A 286 -21.77 23.09 24.38
C GLU A 286 -21.05 23.27 25.72
N ASP A 287 -19.85 22.76 26.00
CA ASP A 287 -19.22 23.00 27.33
C ASP A 287 -17.70 22.73 27.32
N VAL A 288 -16.90 23.70 27.79
CA VAL A 288 -15.78 23.60 28.79
C VAL A 288 -14.92 24.88 28.80
N GLN A 289 -14.67 25.44 30.00
CA GLN A 289 -13.69 26.53 30.26
C GLN A 289 -12.35 25.98 30.80
N PRO A 290 -11.19 26.61 30.51
CA PRO A 290 -9.89 26.19 31.01
C PRO A 290 -9.36 27.12 32.11
N ALA A 291 -9.03 26.56 33.28
CA ALA A 291 -8.14 27.22 34.23
C ALA A 291 -7.48 26.17 35.13
N LYS A 292 -6.15 26.05 35.00
CA LYS A 292 -5.15 25.39 35.86
C LYS A 292 -4.24 24.43 35.07
N ARG A 293 -3.32 24.97 34.27
CA ARG A 293 -2.14 24.20 33.79
C ARG A 293 -0.85 25.02 33.66
N ASN A 294 -0.78 26.29 34.10
CA ASN A 294 0.40 27.16 33.93
C ASN A 294 1.55 27.00 34.93
N GLU A 295 1.55 26.02 35.83
CA GLU A 295 2.62 25.90 36.84
C GLU A 295 3.72 24.88 36.48
N LYS A 296 3.60 24.17 35.35
CA LYS A 296 4.60 23.15 34.94
C LYS A 296 5.47 23.53 33.73
N MET A 297 5.07 24.50 32.91
CA MET A 297 5.83 24.95 31.72
C MET A 297 7.04 25.84 32.06
N GLU A 298 6.94 26.68 33.09
CA GLU A 298 7.97 27.68 33.45
C GLU A 298 9.34 27.09 33.91
N GLN A 299 9.45 25.76 34.00
CA GLN A 299 10.63 25.06 34.52
C GLN A 299 11.41 24.27 33.45
N ARG A 300 10.89 24.13 32.22
CA ARG A 300 11.55 23.42 31.11
C ARG A 300 12.32 24.35 30.15
N ASP A 301 11.92 25.62 30.01
CA ASP A 301 12.50 26.65 29.11
C ASP A 301 13.96 27.09 29.36
N LYS A 302 14.72 26.41 30.24
CA LYS A 302 16.08 26.85 30.59
C LYS A 302 17.21 25.97 30.09
N ASN A 303 16.91 24.81 29.50
CA ASN A 303 17.96 23.81 29.23
C ASN A 303 18.15 23.40 27.77
N LEU A 304 17.35 23.87 26.81
CA LEU A 304 17.53 23.56 25.39
C LEU A 304 17.41 24.86 24.57
N ALA A 305 18.56 25.51 24.34
CA ALA A 305 18.66 26.58 23.35
C ALA A 305 19.97 26.41 22.58
N GLY A 306 19.84 26.22 21.26
CA GLY A 306 20.90 25.99 20.29
C GLY A 306 21.94 27.11 20.24
N ASP A 307 23.04 26.93 20.96
CA ASP A 307 24.10 27.92 21.14
C ASP A 307 25.11 27.99 19.95
N PHE A 308 24.86 27.26 18.85
CA PHE A 308 25.79 27.14 17.71
C PHE A 308 25.32 27.83 16.43
N VAL A 309 24.02 27.86 16.13
CA VAL A 309 23.47 28.49 14.91
C VAL A 309 23.26 29.99 15.11
N TYR A 310 22.80 30.42 16.28
CA TYR A 310 22.57 31.84 16.62
C TYR A 310 23.85 32.69 16.50
N LYS A 311 25.01 32.15 16.89
CA LYS A 311 26.32 32.84 16.81
C LYS A 311 26.86 32.96 15.37
N GLY A 312 26.37 32.15 14.44
CA GLY A 312 26.68 32.26 13.00
C GLY A 312 25.95 33.44 12.35
N TRP A 313 24.69 33.66 12.74
CA TRP A 313 23.85 34.75 12.27
C TRP A 313 24.31 36.14 12.73
N GLU A 314 24.77 36.28 13.98
CA GLU A 314 25.31 37.56 14.49
C GLU A 314 26.59 38.01 13.75
N LYS A 315 27.51 37.09 13.45
CA LYS A 315 28.75 37.42 12.70
C LYS A 315 28.48 37.91 11.28
N GLN A 316 27.42 37.44 10.65
CA GLN A 316 27.06 37.85 9.30
C GLN A 316 26.44 39.27 9.31
N LEU A 317 25.68 39.60 10.36
CA LEU A 317 25.13 40.95 10.62
C LEU A 317 26.21 41.99 11.01
N GLU A 318 27.23 41.59 11.77
CA GLU A 318 28.38 42.47 12.09
C GLU A 318 29.24 42.80 10.87
N SER A 319 29.35 41.89 9.90
CA SER A 319 30.11 42.11 8.66
C SER A 319 29.49 43.14 7.71
N ILE A 320 28.18 43.41 7.86
CA ILE A 320 27.39 44.29 7.00
C ILE A 320 27.30 45.71 7.59
N SER A 321 27.74 45.94 8.83
CA SER A 321 27.49 47.18 9.59
C SER A 321 28.69 48.14 9.77
N SER A 322 29.81 47.98 9.05
CA SER A 322 30.95 48.93 9.16
C SER A 322 31.03 49.96 8.01
N PRO A 323 31.00 51.29 8.26
CA PRO A 323 31.16 52.30 7.21
C PRO A 323 32.59 52.89 7.12
N ALA A 324 33.03 53.07 5.86
CA ALA A 324 34.08 53.97 5.33
C ALA A 324 35.50 53.41 5.03
N SER A 325 35.89 53.49 3.75
CA SER A 325 36.83 54.52 3.28
C SER A 325 36.86 54.63 1.75
N ALA A 326 36.75 55.87 1.25
CA ALA A 326 36.92 56.24 -0.15
C ALA A 326 38.39 56.60 -0.43
N GLY A 327 38.95 56.15 -1.56
CA GLY A 327 40.33 56.50 -1.93
C GLY A 327 40.82 56.06 -3.32
N ARG A 328 40.56 56.91 -4.33
CA ARG A 328 41.42 57.30 -5.49
C ARG A 328 42.15 56.25 -6.36
N ALA A 329 41.74 56.28 -7.64
CA ALA A 329 42.51 56.64 -8.85
C ALA A 329 43.64 55.75 -9.42
N GLY A 330 43.58 55.53 -10.75
CA GLY A 330 44.67 55.13 -11.64
C GLY A 330 44.16 54.26 -12.81
N ALA A 331 43.56 54.82 -13.86
CA ALA A 331 44.19 55.37 -15.07
C ALA A 331 44.68 54.32 -16.10
N LEU A 332 44.31 54.56 -17.37
CA LEU A 332 44.83 54.04 -18.65
C LEU A 332 44.37 52.62 -19.06
N GLY A 333 43.82 52.37 -20.26
CA GLY A 333 43.50 53.24 -21.40
C GLY A 333 42.87 52.45 -22.56
N ALA A 334 42.29 53.21 -23.50
CA ALA A 334 42.13 53.01 -24.97
C ALA A 334 41.77 51.58 -25.49
N TRP A 335 40.73 51.33 -26.31
CA TRP A 335 40.29 52.02 -27.54
C TRP A 335 38.80 51.74 -27.86
N ALA A 336 38.16 52.72 -28.51
CA ALA A 336 36.89 52.62 -29.24
C ALA A 336 37.17 52.61 -30.78
N PRO A 337 36.17 52.73 -31.69
CA PRO A 337 35.16 51.74 -32.07
C PRO A 337 35.06 51.58 -33.62
N ARG A 338 34.20 50.69 -34.12
CA ARG A 338 33.56 50.81 -35.46
C ARG A 338 32.20 50.09 -35.42
N ALA A 339 31.07 50.80 -35.31
CA ALA A 339 30.34 51.58 -36.33
C ALA A 339 29.58 50.70 -37.34
N GLY A 340 28.25 50.75 -37.27
CA GLY A 340 27.32 50.17 -38.25
C GLY A 340 25.87 50.09 -37.75
N ALA A 341 25.21 51.26 -37.61
CA ALA A 341 23.73 51.37 -37.51
C ALA A 341 23.10 51.32 -38.94
N PRO A 342 21.78 51.47 -39.18
CA PRO A 342 20.64 51.63 -38.25
C PRO A 342 19.33 50.89 -38.66
N GLY A 343 18.34 50.95 -37.78
CA GLY A 343 16.90 50.97 -38.11
C GLY A 343 16.09 49.88 -37.39
N ALA A 344 15.01 50.13 -36.68
CA ALA A 344 14.26 51.35 -36.40
C ALA A 344 13.23 51.02 -35.28
N GLY A 345 12.83 52.01 -34.48
CA GLY A 345 11.49 52.03 -33.86
C GLY A 345 11.38 51.66 -32.37
N ALA A 346 11.60 52.66 -31.52
CA ALA A 346 11.19 52.74 -30.11
C ALA A 346 9.65 53.00 -30.00
N PRO A 347 8.99 53.03 -28.81
CA PRO A 347 9.52 53.38 -27.49
C PRO A 347 9.28 52.34 -26.38
N GLY A 348 10.36 52.09 -25.63
CA GLY A 348 10.35 51.37 -24.37
C GLY A 348 9.95 52.27 -23.20
N ALA A 349 9.23 51.66 -22.26
CA ALA A 349 9.03 52.13 -20.91
C ALA A 349 10.37 52.24 -20.17
N GLY A 350 10.43 53.18 -19.22
CA GLY A 350 11.64 53.64 -18.55
C GLY A 350 12.49 52.56 -17.87
N ALA A 351 13.78 52.84 -17.82
CA ALA A 351 14.76 52.17 -16.97
C ALA A 351 14.43 52.38 -15.49
N PRO A 352 14.70 51.41 -14.59
CA PRO A 352 14.97 51.72 -13.20
C PRO A 352 16.47 51.99 -13.03
N GLY A 353 16.78 53.18 -12.54
CA GLY A 353 18.11 53.57 -12.11
C GLY A 353 18.51 52.96 -10.77
N ALA A 354 19.84 52.88 -10.61
CA ALA A 354 20.64 53.00 -9.39
C ALA A 354 20.03 52.58 -8.03
N GLY A 355 20.63 51.50 -7.50
CA GLY A 355 20.88 51.17 -6.10
C GLY A 355 20.12 51.95 -5.00
N ALA A 356 19.20 51.24 -4.35
CA ALA A 356 18.82 51.50 -2.97
C ALA A 356 19.16 50.24 -2.15
N LEU A 357 20.08 50.39 -1.18
CA LEU A 357 20.31 49.41 -0.12
C LEU A 357 19.03 49.30 0.73
N GLY A 358 18.68 48.06 1.09
CA GLY A 358 17.35 47.65 1.54
C GLY A 358 16.80 48.39 2.77
N ALA A 359 15.53 48.81 2.67
CA ALA A 359 14.71 49.20 3.80
C ALA A 359 13.92 47.98 4.31
N LYS A 360 13.87 47.78 5.64
CA LYS A 360 12.98 46.82 6.33
C LYS A 360 11.54 47.31 6.13
N ALA A 361 10.67 46.48 5.56
CA ALA A 361 9.24 46.76 5.45
C ALA A 361 8.50 45.85 6.44
N LEU A 362 7.77 46.45 7.38
CA LEU A 362 6.81 45.78 8.26
C LEU A 362 5.46 45.73 7.53
N VAL A 363 4.80 44.58 7.54
CA VAL A 363 3.44 44.42 7.01
C VAL A 363 2.60 43.69 8.05
N GLU A 364 1.81 44.44 8.81
CA GLU A 364 0.74 43.91 9.68
C GLU A 364 -0.51 43.61 8.83
N VAL A 365 -1.14 42.45 9.05
CA VAL A 365 -2.35 42.04 8.33
C VAL A 365 -3.48 41.73 9.31
N GLU A 366 -4.39 42.69 9.52
CA GLU A 366 -5.61 42.50 10.33
C GLU A 366 -6.73 41.77 9.55
N SER A 367 -7.55 41.04 10.31
CA SER A 367 -8.49 39.93 9.99
C SER A 367 -9.52 40.06 8.84
N GLU A 368 -9.61 41.19 8.15
CA GLU A 368 -10.66 41.45 7.15
C GLU A 368 -10.33 40.96 5.74
N ASP A 369 -9.06 40.92 5.31
CA ASP A 369 -8.68 40.63 3.92
C ASP A 369 -8.02 39.24 3.73
N ARG A 370 -8.86 38.21 3.75
CA ARG A 370 -8.53 36.77 3.86
C ARG A 370 -7.96 36.11 2.57
N ARG A 371 -7.24 36.85 1.72
CA ARG A 371 -6.54 36.31 0.52
C ARG A 371 -5.26 37.09 0.19
N TRP A 372 -4.12 36.47 0.44
CA TRP A 372 -2.83 37.12 0.19
C TRP A 372 -2.07 36.54 -1.01
N ASN A 373 -1.91 37.36 -2.06
CA ASN A 373 -1.25 36.99 -3.32
C ASN A 373 -0.21 38.04 -3.72
N ARG A 374 1.10 37.70 -3.70
CA ARG A 374 2.15 38.68 -4.06
C ARG A 374 3.34 38.01 -4.75
N ARG A 375 3.86 38.62 -5.83
CA ARG A 375 5.09 38.19 -6.52
C ARG A 375 6.23 39.13 -6.13
N ILE A 376 7.33 38.58 -5.65
CA ILE A 376 8.49 39.35 -5.20
C ILE A 376 9.75 38.80 -5.87
N GLY A 377 10.54 39.65 -6.53
CA GLY A 377 11.80 39.23 -7.12
C GLY A 377 12.75 40.39 -7.41
N ALA A 378 14.04 40.10 -7.44
CA ALA A 378 15.07 41.04 -7.88
C ALA A 378 15.25 40.95 -9.41
N GLY A 379 15.24 42.09 -10.09
CA GLY A 379 15.64 42.18 -11.50
C GLY A 379 17.11 41.79 -11.70
N GLY A 380 17.51 41.50 -12.94
CA GLY A 380 18.86 40.99 -13.26
C GLY A 380 19.98 41.80 -12.61
N GLY A 381 20.79 41.13 -11.77
CA GLY A 381 21.92 41.71 -11.03
C GLY A 381 21.59 42.43 -9.72
N GLY A 382 20.33 42.43 -9.24
CA GLY A 382 19.94 43.05 -7.97
C GLY A 382 20.07 42.13 -6.75
N ILE A 383 20.28 42.75 -5.57
CA ILE A 383 20.21 42.09 -4.25
C ILE A 383 18.84 42.39 -3.64
N GLY A 384 18.14 41.35 -3.19
CA GLY A 384 16.89 41.47 -2.46
C GLY A 384 17.07 42.02 -1.02
N GLY A 385 16.12 42.83 -0.53
CA GLY A 385 16.03 43.23 0.89
C GLY A 385 15.21 42.27 1.76
N LEU A 386 15.14 42.54 3.07
CA LEU A 386 14.40 41.78 4.10
C LEU A 386 12.97 42.32 4.29
N GLU A 387 11.99 41.44 4.52
CA GLU A 387 10.57 41.75 4.81
C GLU A 387 10.11 40.94 6.03
N LEU A 388 9.39 41.58 6.96
CA LEU A 388 8.74 40.95 8.12
C LEU A 388 7.22 41.00 7.90
N VAL A 389 6.56 39.87 8.10
CA VAL A 389 5.11 39.72 7.99
C VAL A 389 4.59 39.08 9.26
N GLU A 390 3.81 39.83 10.03
CA GLU A 390 3.17 39.39 11.27
C GLU A 390 1.67 39.23 11.01
N VAL A 391 1.10 38.11 11.48
CA VAL A 391 -0.32 37.78 11.33
C VAL A 391 -0.87 37.22 12.63
N GLU A 392 -1.82 37.93 13.22
CA GLU A 392 -2.55 37.50 14.41
C GLU A 392 -4.02 37.22 14.05
N SER A 393 -4.60 36.18 14.62
CA SER A 393 -6.00 35.79 14.37
C SER A 393 -6.70 35.24 15.61
N GLU A 394 -7.57 36.04 16.20
CA GLU A 394 -8.42 35.67 17.34
C GLU A 394 -9.74 34.95 16.96
N ASP A 395 -10.10 34.93 15.66
CA ASP A 395 -11.36 34.36 15.14
C ASP A 395 -11.12 33.22 14.13
N TRP A 396 -12.11 32.34 13.93
CA TRP A 396 -12.08 31.29 12.91
C TRP A 396 -11.64 31.81 11.53
N SER A 397 -10.51 31.31 11.06
CA SER A 397 -9.78 31.91 9.95
C SER A 397 -9.49 30.94 8.80
N TRP A 398 -9.46 31.48 7.59
CA TRP A 398 -9.13 30.74 6.38
C TRP A 398 -8.13 31.55 5.56
N TRP A 399 -6.91 31.03 5.47
CA TRP A 399 -5.78 31.69 4.87
C TRP A 399 -5.38 31.02 3.58
N ARG A 400 -5.18 31.84 2.55
CA ARG A 400 -4.61 31.39 1.28
C ARG A 400 -3.40 32.25 0.93
N TRP A 401 -2.24 31.71 1.23
CA TRP A 401 -0.95 32.33 0.99
C TRP A 401 -0.39 31.89 -0.38
N ASN A 402 -0.15 32.81 -1.32
CA ASN A 402 0.56 32.49 -2.56
C ASN A 402 1.73 33.46 -2.79
N ARG A 403 2.97 32.95 -2.71
CA ARG A 403 4.16 33.72 -3.11
C ARG A 403 5.08 33.01 -4.09
N ARG A 404 5.84 33.86 -4.79
CA ARG A 404 7.05 33.48 -5.54
C ARG A 404 8.17 34.42 -5.12
N ILE A 405 9.26 33.84 -4.61
CA ILE A 405 10.49 34.52 -4.22
C ILE A 405 11.57 34.06 -5.19
N GLY A 406 12.23 34.98 -5.87
CA GLY A 406 13.33 34.57 -6.73
C GLY A 406 14.15 35.68 -7.36
N ALA A 407 15.30 35.28 -7.88
CA ALA A 407 16.22 36.15 -8.61
C ALA A 407 16.19 35.87 -10.12
N GLY A 408 16.19 36.94 -10.93
CA GLY A 408 16.53 36.84 -12.35
C GLY A 408 17.99 36.43 -12.58
N GLY A 409 18.41 36.27 -13.84
CA GLY A 409 19.76 35.80 -14.18
C GLY A 409 20.86 36.61 -13.46
N GLY A 410 21.66 35.92 -12.63
CA GLY A 410 22.76 36.51 -11.85
C GLY A 410 22.39 37.36 -10.63
N GLY A 411 21.13 37.37 -10.16
CA GLY A 411 20.71 38.10 -8.96
C GLY A 411 20.70 37.25 -7.68
N ILE A 412 20.54 37.90 -6.52
CA ILE A 412 20.32 37.26 -5.21
C ILE A 412 18.88 37.51 -4.77
N GLY A 413 18.17 36.45 -4.39
CA GLY A 413 16.77 36.49 -3.94
C GLY A 413 16.59 37.33 -2.66
N ARG A 414 15.33 37.70 -2.37
CA ARG A 414 14.95 38.36 -1.11
C ARG A 414 14.77 37.35 0.01
N SER A 415 15.01 37.78 1.25
CA SER A 415 14.70 36.98 2.43
C SER A 415 13.48 37.51 3.18
N GLU A 416 12.69 36.62 3.78
CA GLU A 416 11.41 36.93 4.44
C GLU A 416 11.33 36.21 5.81
N LEU A 417 10.83 36.92 6.82
CA LEU A 417 10.41 36.37 8.11
C LEU A 417 8.89 36.46 8.17
N VAL A 418 8.22 35.35 8.50
CA VAL A 418 6.78 35.27 8.63
C VAL A 418 6.43 34.67 9.99
N GLU A 419 5.78 35.46 10.83
CA GLU A 419 5.30 35.05 12.15
C GLU A 419 3.76 35.02 12.11
N VAL A 420 3.18 33.93 12.60
CA VAL A 420 1.74 33.69 12.55
C VAL A 420 1.26 33.12 13.87
N GLU A 421 0.32 33.79 14.50
CA GLU A 421 -0.36 33.34 15.71
C GLU A 421 -1.87 33.19 15.43
N SER A 422 -2.44 32.06 15.86
CA SER A 422 -3.87 31.77 15.68
C SER A 422 -4.47 31.11 16.92
N GLU A 423 -5.31 31.87 17.64
CA GLU A 423 -5.97 31.42 18.87
C GLU A 423 -7.24 30.59 18.61
N ASP A 424 -7.90 30.78 17.46
CA ASP A 424 -9.09 30.02 17.04
C ASP A 424 -8.78 29.12 15.84
N ARG A 425 -9.71 28.23 15.52
CA ARG A 425 -9.67 27.27 14.42
C ARG A 425 -9.15 27.92 13.14
N SER A 426 -8.24 27.23 12.46
CA SER A 426 -7.52 27.85 11.36
C SER A 426 -7.35 26.92 10.17
N TRP A 427 -7.60 27.42 8.97
CA TRP A 427 -7.34 26.68 7.74
C TRP A 427 -6.30 27.39 6.89
N TRP A 428 -5.25 26.67 6.53
CA TRP A 428 -4.10 27.22 5.85
C TRP A 428 -3.86 26.55 4.51
N ARG A 429 -3.79 27.36 3.45
CA ARG A 429 -3.24 26.93 2.16
C ARG A 429 -2.06 27.76 1.77
N TRP A 430 -0.90 27.25 2.16
CA TRP A 430 0.39 27.83 1.87
C TRP A 430 0.91 27.35 0.51
N ASN A 431 1.11 28.25 -0.46
CA ASN A 431 1.72 27.94 -1.75
C ASN A 431 2.94 28.84 -1.99
N ARG A 432 4.13 28.27 -1.94
CA ARG A 432 5.38 29.02 -2.12
C ARG A 432 6.26 28.42 -3.19
N ARG A 433 6.94 29.31 -3.93
CA ARG A 433 7.98 28.95 -4.88
C ARG A 433 9.20 29.82 -4.63
N ILE A 434 10.28 29.20 -4.17
CA ILE A 434 11.55 29.86 -3.89
C ILE A 434 12.52 29.40 -4.97
N GLY A 435 13.14 30.32 -5.72
CA GLY A 435 14.08 29.85 -6.73
C GLY A 435 14.87 30.91 -7.47
N ALA A 436 15.94 30.47 -8.11
CA ALA A 436 16.80 31.31 -8.92
C ALA A 436 16.66 30.97 -10.40
N GLY A 437 16.67 32.00 -11.26
CA GLY A 437 16.92 31.84 -12.69
C GLY A 437 18.36 31.38 -12.97
N GLY A 438 18.73 31.24 -14.26
CA GLY A 438 20.07 30.76 -14.62
C GLY A 438 21.18 31.62 -14.01
N GLY A 439 22.07 30.99 -13.21
CA GLY A 439 23.18 31.65 -12.52
C GLY A 439 22.81 32.56 -11.33
N GLY A 440 21.57 32.55 -10.84
CA GLY A 440 21.17 33.31 -9.64
C GLY A 440 21.28 32.51 -8.34
N ILE A 441 21.15 33.20 -7.20
CA ILE A 441 21.07 32.60 -5.86
C ILE A 441 19.66 32.85 -5.30
N GLY A 442 19.00 31.80 -4.81
CA GLY A 442 17.70 31.88 -4.14
C GLY A 442 17.75 32.73 -2.87
N GLY A 443 16.60 33.22 -2.42
CA GLY A 443 16.49 33.92 -1.13
C GLY A 443 16.26 32.95 0.03
N SER A 444 16.24 33.46 1.26
CA SER A 444 16.00 32.65 2.47
C SER A 444 14.66 32.96 3.14
N GLU A 445 13.96 31.98 3.70
CA GLU A 445 12.68 32.20 4.41
C GLU A 445 12.75 31.59 5.81
N LEU A 446 12.28 32.33 6.83
CA LEU A 446 11.96 31.83 8.17
C LEU A 446 10.45 31.94 8.35
N VAL A 447 9.81 30.86 8.78
CA VAL A 447 8.37 30.82 9.05
C VAL A 447 8.15 30.21 10.43
N GLU A 448 7.58 30.99 11.33
CA GLU A 448 7.17 30.60 12.67
C GLU A 448 5.64 30.64 12.71
N VAL A 449 5.03 29.58 13.22
CA VAL A 449 3.58 29.46 13.32
C VAL A 449 3.19 28.82 14.64
N GLU A 450 2.33 29.49 15.38
CA GLU A 450 1.68 28.96 16.57
C GLU A 450 0.16 28.85 16.33
N SER A 451 -0.42 27.72 16.74
CA SER A 451 -1.86 27.47 16.62
C SER A 451 -2.41 26.79 17.87
N GLU A 452 -3.22 27.52 18.64
CA GLU A 452 -3.78 27.04 19.90
C GLU A 452 -5.02 26.13 19.71
N ASP A 453 -5.81 26.35 18.64
CA ASP A 453 -6.98 25.50 18.29
C ASP A 453 -6.74 24.72 16.98
N ARG A 454 -7.71 23.90 16.60
CA ARG A 454 -7.72 22.98 15.47
C ARG A 454 -7.28 23.63 14.18
N SER A 455 -6.27 23.02 13.57
CA SER A 455 -5.60 23.59 12.41
C SER A 455 -5.60 22.65 11.21
N TRP A 456 -5.88 23.18 10.01
CA TRP A 456 -5.85 22.43 8.76
C TRP A 456 -4.83 22.99 7.79
N TRP A 457 -3.75 22.26 7.59
CA TRP A 457 -2.59 22.68 6.81
C TRP A 457 -2.55 22.04 5.43
N ARG A 458 -2.48 22.87 4.40
CA ARG A 458 -2.13 22.48 3.03
C ARG A 458 -0.89 23.23 2.56
N TRP A 459 0.25 22.73 3.00
CA TRP A 459 1.56 23.26 2.68
C TRP A 459 2.05 22.78 1.30
N ASN A 460 2.26 23.69 0.34
CA ASN A 460 2.76 23.38 -1.00
C ASN A 460 4.03 24.21 -1.27
N ARG A 461 5.20 23.56 -1.19
CA ARG A 461 6.51 24.19 -1.37
C ARG A 461 7.21 23.68 -2.62
N ARG A 462 7.89 24.60 -3.32
CA ARG A 462 8.71 24.28 -4.48
C ARG A 462 9.99 25.12 -4.47
N ILE A 463 11.11 24.50 -4.18
CA ILE A 463 12.44 25.12 -4.20
C ILE A 463 13.12 24.73 -5.52
N GLU A 464 13.40 25.71 -6.38
CA GLU A 464 13.96 25.48 -7.72
C GLU A 464 15.24 26.27 -7.97
N ALA A 465 16.29 25.58 -8.41
CA ALA A 465 17.43 26.24 -9.03
C ALA A 465 17.34 26.08 -10.56
N GLY A 466 17.35 27.19 -11.31
CA GLY A 466 17.54 27.17 -12.76
C GLY A 466 18.92 26.64 -13.16
N GLY A 467 19.19 26.52 -14.47
CA GLY A 467 20.48 26.00 -14.94
C GLY A 467 21.67 26.83 -14.42
N GLY A 468 22.57 26.21 -13.66
CA GLY A 468 23.71 26.87 -13.01
C GLY A 468 23.37 27.79 -11.83
N GLY A 469 22.13 27.80 -11.32
CA GLY A 469 21.74 28.58 -10.13
C GLY A 469 21.91 27.80 -8.81
N ILE A 470 21.82 28.51 -7.70
CA ILE A 470 21.80 27.95 -6.34
C ILE A 470 20.41 28.18 -5.74
N GLY A 471 19.79 27.13 -5.19
CA GLY A 471 18.51 27.21 -4.49
C GLY A 471 18.57 28.10 -3.25
N GLY A 472 17.40 28.47 -2.73
CA GLY A 472 17.28 29.22 -1.47
C GLY A 472 17.41 28.33 -0.24
N SER A 473 17.46 28.93 0.94
CA SER A 473 17.41 28.20 2.22
C SER A 473 16.08 28.49 2.96
N GLU A 474 15.58 27.55 3.74
CA GLU A 474 14.33 27.73 4.49
C GLU A 474 14.43 27.10 5.89
N LEU A 475 13.88 27.80 6.89
CA LEU A 475 13.62 27.31 8.25
C LEU A 475 12.11 27.44 8.51
N VAL A 476 11.48 26.38 9.00
CA VAL A 476 10.05 26.37 9.34
C VAL A 476 9.89 25.75 10.72
N GLU A 477 9.32 26.52 11.64
CA GLU A 477 8.96 26.10 12.99
C GLU A 477 7.43 26.18 13.09
N VAL A 478 6.80 25.11 13.54
CA VAL A 478 5.35 25.10 13.77
C VAL A 478 5.01 24.39 15.07
N GLU A 479 4.23 25.06 15.89
CA GLU A 479 3.65 24.50 17.10
C GLU A 479 2.13 24.42 16.96
N SER A 480 1.55 23.30 17.41
CA SER A 480 0.11 23.08 17.36
C SER A 480 -0.36 22.41 18.65
N GLU A 481 -1.11 23.16 19.47
CA GLU A 481 -1.58 22.68 20.77
C GLU A 481 -2.83 21.77 20.66
N ASP A 482 -3.74 22.01 19.69
CA ASP A 482 -4.90 21.14 19.41
C ASP A 482 -4.71 20.35 18.09
N ARG A 483 -5.69 19.51 17.77
CA ARG A 483 -5.76 18.58 16.65
C ARG A 483 -5.40 19.23 15.32
N SER A 484 -4.41 18.67 14.66
CA SER A 484 -3.83 19.23 13.43
C SER A 484 -3.95 18.28 12.23
N TRP A 485 -4.28 18.82 11.06
CA TRP A 485 -4.38 18.07 9.81
C TRP A 485 -3.40 18.59 8.76
N TRP A 486 -2.37 17.79 8.48
CA TRP A 486 -1.27 18.18 7.61
C TRP A 486 -1.34 17.52 6.24
N ARG A 487 -1.30 18.34 5.19
CA ARG A 487 -1.03 17.92 3.81
C ARG A 487 0.19 18.65 3.27
N TRP A 488 1.36 18.09 3.58
CA TRP A 488 2.64 18.60 3.13
C TRP A 488 2.98 18.13 1.72
N ASN A 489 3.19 19.05 0.78
CA ASN A 489 3.65 18.75 -0.58
C ASN A 489 4.94 19.52 -0.86
N ARG A 490 6.08 18.82 -0.88
CA ARG A 490 7.43 19.38 -1.12
C ARG A 490 7.99 18.94 -2.47
N ARG A 491 8.65 19.88 -3.15
CA ARG A 491 9.35 19.63 -4.42
C ARG A 491 10.65 20.44 -4.47
N ILE A 492 11.78 19.77 -4.25
CA ILE A 492 13.11 20.36 -4.31
C ILE A 492 13.77 19.89 -5.60
N GLU A 493 14.03 20.82 -6.52
CA GLU A 493 14.57 20.50 -7.84
C GLU A 493 15.73 21.40 -8.23
N ALA A 494 16.85 20.79 -8.62
CA ALA A 494 17.91 21.49 -9.32
C ALA A 494 17.76 21.29 -10.84
N GLY A 495 17.80 22.36 -11.63
CA GLY A 495 17.92 22.31 -13.08
C GLY A 495 19.30 21.81 -13.51
N GLY A 496 19.55 21.70 -14.83
CA GLY A 496 20.82 21.20 -15.34
C GLY A 496 22.02 22.04 -14.87
N GLY A 497 22.94 21.43 -14.12
CA GLY A 497 24.11 22.10 -13.53
C GLY A 497 23.81 23.04 -12.35
N GLY A 498 22.59 23.06 -11.80
CA GLY A 498 22.25 23.84 -10.60
C GLY A 498 22.52 23.10 -9.29
N ILE A 499 22.54 23.82 -8.17
CA ILE A 499 22.63 23.29 -6.81
C ILE A 499 21.28 23.54 -6.12
N GLY A 500 20.67 22.49 -5.57
CA GLY A 500 19.42 22.57 -4.80
C GLY A 500 19.58 23.42 -3.53
N GLY A 501 18.46 23.87 -2.98
CA GLY A 501 18.43 24.61 -1.73
C GLY A 501 18.57 23.73 -0.48
N SER A 502 18.63 24.35 0.70
CA SER A 502 18.60 23.64 1.99
C SER A 502 17.33 23.96 2.77
N GLU A 503 16.79 23.00 3.52
CA GLU A 503 15.57 23.20 4.32
C GLU A 503 15.75 22.55 5.69
N LEU A 504 15.37 23.27 6.74
CA LEU A 504 15.22 22.77 8.12
C LEU A 504 13.77 22.97 8.53
N VAL A 505 13.17 21.95 9.13
CA VAL A 505 11.78 21.98 9.55
C VAL A 505 11.66 21.31 10.91
N GLU A 506 11.07 22.04 11.85
CA GLU A 506 10.72 21.56 13.18
C GLU A 506 9.20 21.69 13.31
N VAL A 507 8.54 20.62 13.76
CA VAL A 507 7.11 20.68 14.07
C VAL A 507 6.82 19.93 15.36
N GLU A 508 6.11 20.61 16.25
CA GLU A 508 5.61 20.03 17.49
C GLU A 508 4.08 19.98 17.46
N SER A 509 3.52 18.88 17.95
CA SER A 509 2.06 18.68 18.03
C SER A 509 1.67 18.04 19.34
N GLU A 510 1.02 18.80 20.22
CA GLU A 510 0.62 18.33 21.55
C GLU A 510 -0.64 17.44 21.53
N ASP A 511 -1.59 17.67 20.62
CA ASP A 511 -2.77 16.80 20.39
C ASP A 511 -2.62 16.03 19.07
N ARG A 512 -3.64 15.23 18.75
CA ARG A 512 -3.74 14.29 17.64
C ARG A 512 -3.45 14.94 16.30
N SER A 513 -2.49 14.35 15.61
CA SER A 513 -1.98 14.87 14.35
C SER A 513 -2.24 13.91 13.17
N TRP A 514 -2.63 14.44 12.02
CA TRP A 514 -2.83 13.68 10.79
C TRP A 514 -1.91 14.15 9.67
N TRP A 515 -0.89 13.37 9.36
CA TRP A 515 0.15 13.69 8.41
C TRP A 515 -0.05 13.01 7.07
N ARG A 516 -0.12 13.81 6.00
CA ARG A 516 -0.02 13.34 4.62
C ARG A 516 1.13 14.03 3.91
N TRP A 517 2.28 13.38 3.94
CA TRP A 517 3.51 13.87 3.34
C TRP A 517 3.64 13.44 1.87
N HIS A 518 3.88 14.38 0.96
CA HIS A 518 4.26 14.13 -0.44
C HIS A 518 5.58 14.82 -0.74
N ARG A 519 6.63 14.02 -0.98
CA ARG A 519 7.98 14.51 -1.26
C ARG A 519 8.44 14.13 -2.66
N ARG A 520 9.03 15.09 -3.36
CA ARG A 520 9.71 14.90 -4.66
C ARG A 520 11.05 15.62 -4.65
N ILE A 521 12.13 14.85 -4.60
CA ILE A 521 13.49 15.38 -4.64
C ILE A 521 14.13 14.93 -5.94
N GLY A 522 14.74 15.86 -6.68
CA GLY A 522 15.50 15.48 -7.85
C GLY A 522 16.48 16.52 -8.36
N ALA A 523 17.50 16.02 -9.07
CA ALA A 523 18.46 16.83 -9.79
C ALA A 523 18.29 16.59 -11.30
N GLY A 524 18.25 17.64 -12.09
CA GLY A 524 18.36 17.57 -13.55
C GLY A 524 19.76 17.13 -13.98
N GLY A 525 19.99 16.97 -15.29
CA GLY A 525 21.27 16.46 -15.80
C GLY A 525 22.47 17.31 -15.33
N GLY A 526 23.40 16.70 -14.59
CA GLY A 526 24.57 17.35 -14.03
C GLY A 526 24.33 18.30 -12.84
N GLY A 527 23.11 18.35 -12.28
CA GLY A 527 22.81 19.15 -11.07
C GLY A 527 23.13 18.41 -9.77
N ILE A 528 23.22 19.15 -8.66
CA ILE A 528 23.37 18.63 -7.29
C ILE A 528 22.05 18.90 -6.54
N GLY A 529 21.46 17.86 -5.94
CA GLY A 529 20.25 17.97 -5.12
C GLY A 529 20.49 18.78 -3.84
N GLY A 530 19.41 19.26 -3.23
CA GLY A 530 19.46 20.02 -1.98
C GLY A 530 19.69 19.14 -0.74
N SER A 531 19.90 19.75 0.42
CA SER A 531 20.00 19.06 1.71
C SER A 531 18.80 19.38 2.59
N GLU A 532 18.41 18.45 3.46
CA GLU A 532 17.20 18.61 4.26
C GLU A 532 17.35 17.96 5.64
N LEU A 533 16.90 18.68 6.67
CA LEU A 533 16.70 18.20 8.03
C LEU A 533 15.23 18.37 8.38
N VAL A 534 14.60 17.34 8.95
CA VAL A 534 13.26 17.48 9.51
C VAL A 534 13.15 16.74 10.82
N GLU A 535 12.67 17.46 11.82
CA GLU A 535 12.34 16.97 13.15
C GLU A 535 10.84 17.14 13.34
N VAL A 536 10.16 16.09 13.79
CA VAL A 536 8.75 16.18 14.17
C VAL A 536 8.52 15.44 15.46
N GLU A 537 7.91 16.11 16.42
CA GLU A 537 7.49 15.54 17.69
C GLU A 537 5.96 15.52 17.78
N SER A 538 5.40 14.45 18.35
CA SER A 538 3.96 14.29 18.52
C SER A 538 3.66 13.63 19.86
N GLU A 539 3.08 14.39 20.79
CA GLU A 539 2.79 13.93 22.15
C GLU A 539 1.51 13.05 22.24
N ASP A 540 0.48 13.31 21.41
CA ASP A 540 -0.72 12.44 21.28
C ASP A 540 -0.66 11.65 19.96
N ARG A 541 -1.70 10.86 19.72
CA ARG A 541 -1.85 9.92 18.62
C ARG A 541 -1.64 10.55 17.25
N SER A 542 -0.71 9.96 16.51
CA SER A 542 -0.29 10.46 15.21
C SER A 542 -0.66 9.49 14.07
N TRP A 543 -1.10 10.02 12.92
CA TRP A 543 -1.37 9.24 11.71
C TRP A 543 -0.51 9.71 10.55
N TRP A 544 0.45 8.89 10.16
CA TRP A 544 1.44 9.19 9.15
C TRP A 544 1.16 8.50 7.82
N ARG A 545 1.09 9.29 6.74
CA ARG A 545 1.12 8.79 5.36
C ARG A 545 2.26 9.44 4.60
N TRP A 546 3.41 8.80 4.65
CA TRP A 546 4.60 9.17 3.91
C TRP A 546 4.48 8.77 2.44
N ASN A 547 4.64 9.70 1.50
CA ASN A 547 4.70 9.40 0.07
C ASN A 547 5.95 10.06 -0.53
N ARG A 548 6.95 9.28 -0.92
CA ARG A 548 8.23 9.79 -1.41
C ARG A 548 8.55 9.31 -2.83
N ARG A 549 9.06 10.24 -3.65
CA ARG A 549 9.62 9.97 -4.97
C ARG A 549 10.98 10.63 -5.10
N ILE A 550 12.00 9.83 -5.39
CA ILE A 550 13.37 10.30 -5.58
C ILE A 550 13.76 10.01 -7.03
N GLY A 551 14.40 10.97 -7.69
CA GLY A 551 15.08 10.69 -8.95
C GLY A 551 16.16 11.68 -9.34
N ALA A 552 17.26 11.16 -9.87
CA ALA A 552 18.32 11.94 -10.49
C ALA A 552 18.26 11.77 -12.02
N GLY A 553 18.32 12.89 -12.75
CA GLY A 553 18.54 12.92 -14.18
C GLY A 553 20.01 12.56 -14.51
N GLY A 554 20.29 12.32 -15.80
CA GLY A 554 21.58 11.74 -16.19
C GLY A 554 22.79 12.57 -15.76
N GLY A 555 23.69 11.95 -14.99
CA GLY A 555 24.89 12.59 -14.44
C GLY A 555 24.67 13.56 -13.27
N GLY A 556 23.46 13.67 -12.71
CA GLY A 556 23.19 14.46 -11.50
C GLY A 556 23.56 13.73 -10.20
N ILE A 557 23.79 14.48 -9.13
CA ILE A 557 24.00 13.98 -7.77
C ILE A 557 22.72 14.25 -6.96
N GLY A 558 22.14 13.22 -6.35
CA GLY A 558 20.98 13.36 -5.46
C GLY A 558 21.34 14.10 -4.17
N GLY A 559 20.34 14.71 -3.54
CA GLY A 559 20.47 15.41 -2.27
C GLY A 559 20.63 14.48 -1.06
N SER A 560 21.10 15.02 0.06
CA SER A 560 21.20 14.32 1.35
C SER A 560 20.05 14.71 2.30
N GLU A 561 19.61 13.78 3.14
CA GLU A 561 18.45 13.98 4.02
C GLU A 561 18.69 13.32 5.38
N LEU A 562 18.31 14.03 6.44
CA LEU A 562 18.11 13.54 7.80
C LEU A 562 16.65 13.78 8.18
N VAL A 563 15.96 12.76 8.67
CA VAL A 563 14.60 12.88 9.19
C VAL A 563 14.56 12.17 10.52
N GLU A 564 14.15 12.89 11.54
CA GLU A 564 13.89 12.40 12.89
C GLU A 564 12.41 12.61 13.18
N VAL A 565 11.73 11.56 13.64
CA VAL A 565 10.34 11.67 14.07
C VAL A 565 10.12 10.88 15.34
N GLU A 566 9.56 11.55 16.34
CA GLU A 566 9.22 10.94 17.62
C GLU A 566 7.69 10.94 17.81
N SER A 567 7.18 9.93 18.51
CA SER A 567 5.77 9.83 18.84
C SER A 567 5.59 9.16 20.19
N GLU A 568 5.11 9.93 21.17
CA GLU A 568 4.96 9.47 22.56
C GLU A 568 3.70 8.59 22.77
N ASP A 569 2.59 8.87 22.05
CA ASP A 569 1.38 8.03 22.04
C ASP A 569 1.26 7.22 20.73
N ARG A 570 0.16 6.49 20.59
CA ARG A 570 -0.09 5.55 19.50
C ARG A 570 0.07 6.16 18.11
N SER A 571 0.95 5.56 17.34
CA SER A 571 1.32 6.03 16.00
C SER A 571 0.88 5.05 14.90
N TRP A 572 0.39 5.58 13.77
CA TRP A 572 0.05 4.77 12.59
C TRP A 572 0.82 5.23 11.36
N TRP A 573 1.71 4.39 10.89
CA TRP A 573 2.62 4.67 9.80
C TRP A 573 2.23 3.96 8.51
N ARG A 574 2.12 4.74 7.43
CA ARG A 574 2.03 4.22 6.06
C ARG A 574 3.13 4.83 5.20
N TRP A 575 4.23 4.10 5.11
CA TRP A 575 5.38 4.46 4.30
C TRP A 575 5.17 4.08 2.84
N ASN A 576 5.15 5.02 1.90
CA ASN A 576 5.05 4.72 0.46
C ASN A 576 6.23 5.34 -0.29
N ARG A 577 7.11 4.50 -0.82
CA ARG A 577 8.36 4.90 -1.44
C ARG A 577 8.46 4.40 -2.87
N ARG A 578 8.79 5.31 -3.79
CA ARG A 578 9.05 5.00 -5.20
C ARG A 578 10.38 5.61 -5.64
N ILE A 579 11.30 4.77 -6.06
CA ILE A 579 12.65 5.17 -6.45
C ILE A 579 12.79 5.02 -7.97
N GLU A 580 13.16 6.10 -8.66
CA GLU A 580 13.36 6.13 -10.11
C GLU A 580 14.65 6.89 -10.47
N ALA A 581 15.65 6.21 -11.04
CA ALA A 581 16.87 6.87 -11.52
C ALA A 581 16.89 6.95 -13.06
N GLY A 582 17.38 8.05 -13.60
CA GLY A 582 17.70 8.23 -15.01
C GLY A 582 19.20 8.09 -15.30
N GLY A 583 19.53 7.65 -16.52
CA GLY A 583 20.87 7.48 -17.12
C GLY A 583 22.11 8.03 -16.40
N GLY A 584 22.65 7.31 -15.41
CA GLY A 584 24.00 7.53 -14.85
C GLY A 584 24.12 8.61 -13.76
N GLY A 585 23.05 8.88 -13.01
CA GLY A 585 23.10 9.74 -11.82
C GLY A 585 23.62 9.03 -10.55
N ILE A 586 24.18 9.78 -9.60
CA ILE A 586 24.58 9.32 -8.27
C ILE A 586 23.44 9.65 -7.30
N ARG A 587 23.01 8.72 -6.45
CA ARG A 587 22.03 8.99 -5.38
C ARG A 587 22.74 9.67 -4.20
N GLY A 588 22.06 10.56 -3.50
CA GLY A 588 22.55 11.07 -2.22
C GLY A 588 22.32 10.07 -1.08
N SER A 589 22.94 10.34 0.06
CA SER A 589 22.85 9.55 1.30
C SER A 589 21.67 10.00 2.15
N GLU A 590 21.14 9.08 2.93
CA GLU A 590 19.95 9.30 3.74
C GLU A 590 20.05 8.54 5.06
N LEU A 591 19.62 9.21 6.13
CA LEU A 591 19.40 8.68 7.45
C LEU A 591 17.97 9.07 7.86
N VAL A 592 17.21 8.08 8.30
CA VAL A 592 15.84 8.26 8.80
C VAL A 592 15.75 7.53 10.11
N GLU A 593 15.49 8.27 11.17
CA GLU A 593 15.32 7.78 12.52
C GLU A 593 13.87 8.01 12.92
N VAL A 594 13.20 6.96 13.42
CA VAL A 594 11.83 7.10 13.92
C VAL A 594 11.66 6.32 15.21
N ALA A 595 11.24 7.01 16.27
CA ALA A 595 10.93 6.40 17.55
C ALA A 595 9.41 6.37 17.80
N SER A 596 8.94 5.37 18.53
CA SER A 596 7.55 5.31 19.01
C SER A 596 7.49 4.66 20.39
N GLU A 597 7.10 5.44 21.40
CA GLU A 597 7.08 5.01 22.81
C GLU A 597 5.83 4.17 23.17
N ASP A 598 4.65 4.44 22.58
CA ASP A 598 3.46 3.59 22.72
C ASP A 598 3.23 2.73 21.45
N ARG A 599 2.09 2.04 21.41
CA ARG A 599 1.73 1.09 20.36
C ARG A 599 1.79 1.70 18.96
N SER A 600 2.56 1.05 18.10
CA SER A 600 2.86 1.53 16.76
C SER A 600 2.36 0.56 15.67
N TRP A 601 1.81 1.10 14.57
CA TRP A 601 1.38 0.30 13.41
C TRP A 601 2.09 0.74 12.13
N TRP A 602 2.92 -0.13 11.59
CA TRP A 602 3.77 0.13 10.45
C TRP A 602 3.28 -0.57 9.20
N ARG A 603 3.09 0.19 8.12
CA ARG A 603 2.82 -0.34 6.78
C ARG A 603 3.79 0.26 5.78
N TRP A 604 4.86 -0.49 5.52
CA TRP A 604 5.89 -0.15 4.56
C TRP A 604 5.49 -0.58 3.15
N HIS A 605 5.63 0.30 2.16
CA HIS A 605 5.43 0.05 0.74
C HIS A 605 6.60 0.63 -0.04
N ARG A 606 7.41 -0.24 -0.63
CA ARG A 606 8.58 0.14 -1.42
C ARG A 606 8.47 -0.39 -2.85
N ARG A 607 8.70 0.49 -3.83
CA ARG A 607 8.76 0.17 -5.26
C ARG A 607 10.05 0.73 -5.86
N ILE A 608 10.89 -0.14 -6.40
CA ILE A 608 12.14 0.24 -7.07
C ILE A 608 11.98 -0.01 -8.57
N GLY A 609 12.18 1.02 -9.40
CA GLY A 609 12.14 0.93 -10.86
C GLY A 609 13.31 1.66 -11.50
N ALA A 610 14.11 0.97 -12.31
CA ALA A 610 15.24 1.57 -13.03
C ALA A 610 14.82 2.08 -14.42
N GLY A 611 15.23 3.31 -14.78
CA GLY A 611 15.14 3.86 -16.12
C GLY A 611 16.52 4.19 -16.67
N GLY A 612 17.23 3.19 -17.20
CA GLY A 612 18.53 3.38 -17.87
C GLY A 612 19.70 3.78 -16.95
N GLY A 613 20.75 2.95 -16.86
CA GLY A 613 22.09 3.29 -16.34
C GLY A 613 22.23 3.67 -14.85
N GLY A 614 22.82 2.77 -14.07
CA GLY A 614 23.64 3.07 -12.87
C GLY A 614 22.93 3.72 -11.68
N ILE A 615 22.60 2.92 -10.66
CA ILE A 615 22.24 3.39 -9.31
C ILE A 615 23.48 3.18 -8.42
N ARG A 616 23.80 4.17 -7.57
CA ARG A 616 24.71 4.06 -6.42
C ARG A 616 24.21 5.00 -5.34
N GLY A 617 23.88 4.46 -4.17
CA GLY A 617 23.64 5.20 -2.94
C GLY A 617 23.57 4.25 -1.75
N SER A 618 23.90 4.78 -0.58
CA SER A 618 23.73 4.16 0.73
C SER A 618 22.56 4.81 1.46
N GLU A 619 21.87 4.01 2.27
CA GLU A 619 20.73 4.44 3.07
C GLU A 619 20.73 3.65 4.36
N LEU A 620 20.46 4.36 5.44
CA LEU A 620 20.25 3.83 6.78
C LEU A 620 18.85 4.27 7.23
N VAL A 621 18.07 3.31 7.69
CA VAL A 621 16.77 3.56 8.33
C VAL A 621 16.81 2.84 9.65
N GLU A 622 16.69 3.60 10.72
CA GLU A 622 16.61 3.13 12.09
C GLU A 622 15.19 3.37 12.58
N VAL A 623 14.57 2.34 13.16
CA VAL A 623 13.24 2.47 13.73
C VAL A 623 13.19 1.76 15.08
N GLU A 624 12.77 2.51 16.10
CA GLU A 624 12.66 2.01 17.46
C GLU A 624 11.18 1.99 17.87
N SER A 625 10.79 0.94 18.59
CA SER A 625 9.44 0.81 19.15
C SER A 625 9.48 0.18 20.54
N GLU A 626 9.33 1.01 21.57
CA GLU A 626 9.39 0.58 22.98
C GLU A 626 8.19 -0.28 23.42
N ASN A 627 7.06 -0.16 22.71
CA ASN A 627 5.82 -0.87 23.03
C ASN A 627 5.31 -1.65 21.82
N ARG A 628 4.20 -2.36 22.00
CA ARG A 628 3.65 -3.31 21.03
C ARG A 628 3.58 -2.77 19.61
N SER A 629 4.24 -3.46 18.70
CA SER A 629 4.46 -3.00 17.34
C SER A 629 3.88 -3.96 16.30
N TRP A 630 3.23 -3.42 15.27
CA TRP A 630 2.68 -4.22 14.15
C TRP A 630 3.29 -3.79 12.84
N TRP A 631 4.03 -4.69 12.20
CA TRP A 631 4.80 -4.45 11.00
C TRP A 631 4.21 -5.14 9.79
N MET A 632 3.99 -4.38 8.71
CA MET A 632 3.66 -4.89 7.40
C MET A 632 4.63 -4.33 6.37
N TRP A 633 5.63 -5.14 6.03
CA TRP A 633 6.68 -4.78 5.10
C TRP A 633 6.32 -5.22 3.68
N ASN A 634 6.04 -4.29 2.75
CA ASN A 634 5.78 -4.61 1.35
C ASN A 634 6.88 -4.05 0.45
N GLN A 635 7.61 -4.92 -0.24
CA GLN A 635 8.68 -4.56 -1.15
C GLN A 635 8.46 -5.17 -2.54
N ARG A 636 8.52 -4.32 -3.57
CA ARG A 636 8.47 -4.72 -4.98
C ARG A 636 9.69 -4.19 -5.73
N ILE A 637 10.48 -5.09 -6.31
CA ILE A 637 11.66 -4.75 -7.10
C ILE A 637 11.42 -5.17 -8.56
N GLY A 638 11.48 -4.24 -9.51
CA GLY A 638 11.25 -4.48 -10.93
C GLY A 638 12.16 -3.67 -11.86
N THR A 639 12.67 -4.24 -12.95
CA THR A 639 13.60 -3.55 -13.88
C THR A 639 12.95 -3.17 -15.22
N GLY A 640 13.16 -1.91 -15.62
CA GLY A 640 13.20 -1.49 -17.02
C GLY A 640 14.64 -1.48 -17.53
N GLY A 641 15.08 -2.58 -18.15
CA GLY A 641 16.20 -2.59 -19.13
C GLY A 641 17.63 -2.21 -18.67
N CYS A 642 17.98 -2.23 -17.38
CA CYS A 642 19.38 -2.19 -16.90
C CYS A 642 19.48 -2.40 -15.38
N GLY A 643 20.62 -2.95 -14.93
CA GLY A 643 20.83 -3.40 -13.55
C GLY A 643 20.84 -2.31 -12.47
N ILE A 644 20.19 -2.62 -11.35
CA ILE A 644 20.27 -1.91 -10.07
C ILE A 644 21.61 -2.26 -9.40
N ARG A 645 22.24 -1.32 -8.66
CA ARG A 645 23.32 -1.57 -7.68
C ARG A 645 23.08 -0.62 -6.50
N GLY A 646 23.10 -1.12 -5.27
CA GLY A 646 22.89 -0.33 -4.05
C GLY A 646 23.13 -1.20 -2.82
N SER A 647 23.48 -0.55 -1.72
CA SER A 647 23.60 -1.11 -0.38
C SER A 647 22.65 -0.34 0.53
N GLU A 648 21.86 -1.05 1.31
CA GLU A 648 20.85 -0.50 2.23
C GLU A 648 20.95 -1.30 3.51
N LEU A 649 20.92 -0.57 4.62
CA LEU A 649 20.85 -1.09 5.98
C LEU A 649 19.53 -0.58 6.56
N VAL A 650 18.75 -1.52 7.08
CA VAL A 650 17.54 -1.22 7.83
C VAL A 650 17.70 -1.92 9.16
N GLU A 651 17.73 -1.13 10.22
CA GLU A 651 17.78 -1.59 11.60
C GLU A 651 16.40 -1.30 12.21
N VAL A 652 15.82 -2.32 12.85
CA VAL A 652 14.57 -2.15 13.58
C VAL A 652 14.65 -2.84 14.92
N GLU A 653 14.36 -2.08 15.98
CA GLU A 653 14.34 -2.57 17.34
C GLU A 653 12.90 -2.57 17.87
N SER A 654 12.55 -3.58 18.66
CA SER A 654 11.24 -3.67 19.31
C SER A 654 11.35 -4.27 20.71
N GLU A 655 11.15 -3.45 21.73
CA GLU A 655 11.32 -3.85 23.14
C GLU A 655 10.13 -4.68 23.69
N ASP A 656 8.90 -4.43 23.20
CA ASP A 656 7.69 -5.23 23.55
C ASP A 656 7.25 -6.09 22.35
N ARG A 657 6.17 -6.83 22.54
CA ARG A 657 5.59 -7.77 21.59
C ARG A 657 5.40 -7.19 20.20
N SER A 658 6.01 -7.88 19.25
CA SER A 658 6.08 -7.44 17.87
C SER A 658 5.39 -8.42 16.90
N TRP A 659 4.64 -7.91 15.92
CA TRP A 659 4.00 -8.72 14.89
C TRP A 659 4.48 -8.32 13.50
N TRP A 660 5.17 -9.23 12.85
CA TRP A 660 5.85 -9.00 11.58
C TRP A 660 5.17 -9.71 10.42
N ARG A 661 4.89 -8.95 9.36
CA ARG A 661 4.40 -9.48 8.09
C ARG A 661 5.25 -8.94 6.95
N TRP A 662 6.16 -9.77 6.49
CA TRP A 662 7.06 -9.45 5.40
C TRP A 662 6.53 -9.93 4.05
N HIS A 663 6.52 -9.06 3.06
CA HIS A 663 6.06 -9.31 1.69
C HIS A 663 7.05 -8.77 0.69
N ARG A 664 7.76 -9.68 0.03
CA ARG A 664 8.77 -9.31 -0.96
C ARG A 664 8.47 -9.94 -2.30
N ARG A 665 8.47 -9.12 -3.35
CA ARG A 665 8.29 -9.55 -4.75
C ARG A 665 9.43 -9.02 -5.61
N ILE A 666 10.18 -9.92 -6.23
CA ILE A 666 11.32 -9.59 -7.08
C ILE A 666 11.03 -10.09 -8.50
N GLY A 667 11.09 -9.19 -9.49
CA GLY A 667 10.86 -9.50 -10.90
C GLY A 667 11.87 -8.87 -11.84
N ALA A 668 12.55 -9.66 -12.68
CA ALA A 668 13.50 -9.13 -13.67
C ALA A 668 12.91 -9.05 -15.08
N GLY A 669 12.87 -7.84 -15.64
CA GLY A 669 12.69 -7.59 -17.07
C GLY A 669 14.01 -7.23 -17.74
N GLY A 670 14.41 -7.98 -18.77
CA GLY A 670 15.50 -7.61 -19.69
C GLY A 670 16.92 -8.01 -19.25
N ASP A 671 17.51 -7.30 -18.29
CA ASP A 671 18.98 -7.30 -18.06
C ASP A 671 19.44 -7.61 -16.61
N GLY A 672 18.55 -8.17 -15.81
CA GLY A 672 18.83 -8.71 -14.47
C GLY A 672 19.00 -7.69 -13.33
N ILE A 673 18.90 -8.20 -12.10
CA ILE A 673 18.98 -7.47 -10.83
C ILE A 673 20.28 -7.88 -10.12
N ARG A 674 21.03 -6.94 -9.52
CA ARG A 674 22.20 -7.17 -8.63
C ARG A 674 22.25 -6.16 -7.46
N GLY A 675 21.75 -6.53 -6.29
CA GLY A 675 21.81 -5.69 -5.08
C GLY A 675 22.34 -6.48 -3.87
N SER A 676 22.77 -5.73 -2.86
CA SER A 676 23.03 -6.22 -1.50
C SER A 676 22.13 -5.44 -0.54
N GLU A 677 21.35 -6.14 0.26
CA GLU A 677 20.43 -5.60 1.27
C GLU A 677 20.79 -6.31 2.58
N LEU A 678 20.98 -5.53 3.63
CA LEU A 678 21.14 -5.98 5.01
C LEU A 678 19.93 -5.46 5.79
N VAL A 679 19.24 -6.36 6.44
CA VAL A 679 18.13 -6.04 7.34
C VAL A 679 18.42 -6.72 8.64
N GLU A 680 18.57 -5.91 9.68
CA GLU A 680 18.78 -6.33 11.06
C GLU A 680 17.48 -6.00 11.80
N VAL A 681 16.94 -6.99 12.51
CA VAL A 681 15.77 -6.77 13.35
C VAL A 681 15.94 -7.46 14.69
N GLU A 682 15.78 -6.71 15.75
CA GLU A 682 15.88 -7.19 17.13
C GLU A 682 14.51 -7.08 17.82
N SER A 683 14.17 -8.07 18.63
CA SER A 683 12.92 -8.10 19.40
C SER A 683 13.15 -8.68 20.79
N GLU A 684 13.00 -7.86 21.82
CA GLU A 684 13.27 -8.27 23.22
C GLU A 684 12.12 -9.12 23.83
N ASP A 685 10.84 -8.83 23.51
CA ASP A 685 9.68 -9.66 23.90
C ASP A 685 9.20 -10.51 22.71
N ARG A 686 8.14 -11.28 22.95
CA ARG A 686 7.53 -12.25 22.05
C ARG A 686 7.21 -11.67 20.69
N SER A 687 7.72 -12.37 19.68
CA SER A 687 7.66 -11.93 18.30
C SER A 687 6.87 -12.92 17.43
N TRP A 688 6.05 -12.40 16.50
CA TRP A 688 5.31 -13.22 15.53
C TRP A 688 5.68 -12.85 14.11
N TRP A 689 6.35 -13.75 13.43
CA TRP A 689 6.91 -13.54 12.10
C TRP A 689 6.14 -14.27 11.02
N ARG A 690 5.73 -13.54 9.99
CA ARG A 690 5.19 -14.09 8.76
C ARG A 690 5.95 -13.55 7.56
N TRP A 691 6.90 -14.34 7.08
CA TRP A 691 7.70 -14.04 5.90
C TRP A 691 7.03 -14.55 4.63
N ASN A 692 6.86 -13.70 3.62
CA ASN A 692 6.31 -14.07 2.33
C ASN A 692 7.19 -13.52 1.21
N ARG A 693 7.90 -14.40 0.51
CA ARG A 693 8.84 -14.04 -0.54
C ARG A 693 8.46 -14.68 -1.87
N ARG A 694 8.52 -13.90 -2.94
CA ARG A 694 8.19 -14.31 -4.31
C ARG A 694 9.27 -13.81 -5.27
N ILE A 695 9.99 -14.72 -5.91
CA ILE A 695 11.02 -14.40 -6.92
C ILE A 695 10.57 -14.95 -8.28
N GLY A 696 10.59 -14.09 -9.29
CA GLY A 696 10.23 -14.43 -10.67
C GLY A 696 11.22 -13.89 -11.70
N ALA A 697 12.00 -14.73 -12.38
CA ALA A 697 12.86 -14.28 -13.47
C ALA A 697 12.15 -14.33 -14.83
N GLY A 698 12.04 -13.17 -15.50
CA GLY A 698 11.77 -13.12 -16.93
C GLY A 698 12.99 -13.51 -17.77
N GLY A 699 13.04 -13.11 -19.05
CA GLY A 699 14.13 -13.50 -19.97
C GLY A 699 15.55 -13.03 -19.61
N GLY A 700 15.74 -12.21 -18.56
CA GLY A 700 16.99 -11.49 -18.26
C GLY A 700 17.84 -11.99 -17.07
N GLY A 701 17.42 -13.02 -16.35
CA GLY A 701 18.13 -13.51 -15.16
C GLY A 701 17.91 -12.68 -13.89
N ILE A 702 18.10 -13.26 -12.70
CA ILE A 702 18.14 -12.55 -11.40
C ILE A 702 19.44 -12.95 -10.69
N GLY A 703 20.16 -12.04 -10.02
CA GLY A 703 21.17 -12.45 -9.05
C GLY A 703 21.63 -11.38 -8.07
N GLY A 704 21.47 -11.63 -6.77
CA GLY A 704 21.90 -10.75 -5.69
C GLY A 704 22.41 -11.58 -4.50
N SER A 705 23.01 -10.89 -3.54
CA SER A 705 23.35 -11.41 -2.22
C SER A 705 22.53 -10.67 -1.18
N GLU A 706 21.96 -11.37 -0.22
CA GLU A 706 21.10 -10.80 0.82
C GLU A 706 21.48 -11.44 2.14
N LEU A 707 21.52 -10.61 3.17
CA LEU A 707 21.73 -11.00 4.56
C LEU A 707 20.55 -10.44 5.34
N VAL A 708 19.85 -11.33 6.03
CA VAL A 708 18.79 -10.96 6.97
C VAL A 708 19.17 -11.59 8.29
N GLU A 709 19.41 -10.74 9.27
CA GLU A 709 19.71 -11.11 10.64
C GLU A 709 18.48 -10.75 11.47
N VAL A 710 17.98 -11.72 12.24
CA VAL A 710 16.87 -11.46 13.14
C VAL A 710 17.12 -12.12 14.49
N GLU A 711 17.04 -11.34 15.55
CA GLU A 711 17.24 -11.81 16.91
C GLU A 711 15.94 -11.66 17.71
N SER A 712 15.67 -12.63 18.59
CA SER A 712 14.50 -12.61 19.46
C SER A 712 14.82 -13.18 20.84
N GLU A 713 14.84 -12.32 21.86
CA GLU A 713 15.20 -12.72 23.23
C GLU A 713 14.09 -13.54 23.94
N ASP A 714 12.79 -13.27 23.68
CA ASP A 714 11.67 -14.13 24.15
C ASP A 714 11.15 -15.01 22.98
N ARG A 715 9.99 -15.63 23.18
CA ARG A 715 9.41 -16.63 22.28
C ARG A 715 9.06 -16.08 20.92
N GLY A 716 9.63 -16.69 19.90
CA GLY A 716 9.32 -16.42 18.49
C GLY A 716 8.35 -17.41 17.85
N TRP A 717 7.40 -16.91 17.05
CA TRP A 717 6.59 -17.73 16.14
C TRP A 717 6.87 -17.37 14.68
N TRP A 718 7.48 -18.29 13.97
CA TRP A 718 8.00 -18.10 12.63
C TRP A 718 7.20 -18.83 11.58
N ARG A 719 6.74 -18.11 10.58
CA ARG A 719 6.11 -18.66 9.38
C ARG A 719 6.78 -18.13 8.13
N TRP A 720 7.68 -18.92 7.58
CA TRP A 720 8.35 -18.65 6.32
C TRP A 720 7.56 -19.20 5.13
N ASN A 721 7.28 -18.35 4.15
CA ASN A 721 6.65 -18.74 2.89
C ASN A 721 7.48 -18.20 1.73
N GLN A 722 8.12 -19.07 0.97
CA GLN A 722 8.98 -18.68 -0.14
C GLN A 722 8.50 -19.36 -1.43
N ARG A 723 8.45 -18.59 -2.52
CA ARG A 723 8.09 -19.08 -3.86
C ARG A 723 9.10 -18.56 -4.88
N ILE A 724 9.77 -19.48 -5.57
CA ILE A 724 10.82 -19.17 -6.53
C ILE A 724 10.44 -19.77 -7.89
N GLY A 725 10.41 -18.92 -8.93
CA GLY A 725 10.01 -19.29 -10.29
C GLY A 725 10.94 -18.74 -11.35
N ALA A 726 11.62 -19.61 -12.11
CA ALA A 726 12.44 -19.17 -13.24
C ALA A 726 11.71 -19.33 -14.58
N GLY A 727 11.53 -18.24 -15.32
CA GLY A 727 11.16 -18.27 -16.74
C GLY A 727 12.38 -18.60 -17.63
N GLY A 728 12.37 -18.10 -18.88
CA GLY A 728 13.42 -18.40 -19.86
C GLY A 728 14.84 -17.89 -19.53
N GLY A 729 15.01 -16.93 -18.61
CA GLY A 729 16.30 -16.27 -18.31
C GLY A 729 17.09 -16.83 -17.12
N GLY A 730 16.53 -17.77 -16.36
CA GLY A 730 17.14 -18.42 -15.20
C GLY A 730 17.28 -17.55 -13.93
N ILE A 731 17.59 -18.16 -12.78
CA ILE A 731 17.85 -17.45 -11.50
C ILE A 731 19.22 -17.86 -10.95
N ARG A 732 19.99 -16.90 -10.43
CA ARG A 732 21.27 -17.13 -9.76
C ARG A 732 21.51 -16.20 -8.56
N GLY A 733 21.17 -16.62 -7.34
CA GLY A 733 21.38 -15.85 -6.10
C GLY A 733 22.15 -16.62 -5.04
N SER A 734 22.68 -15.89 -4.05
CA SER A 734 23.19 -16.42 -2.78
C SER A 734 22.46 -15.70 -1.64
N GLU A 735 21.97 -16.40 -0.64
CA GLU A 735 21.22 -15.82 0.48
C GLU A 735 21.70 -16.45 1.78
N LEU A 736 21.87 -15.60 2.79
CA LEU A 736 22.17 -15.96 4.17
C LEU A 736 21.05 -15.39 5.03
N VAL A 737 20.39 -16.27 5.78
CA VAL A 737 19.38 -15.91 6.76
C VAL A 737 19.84 -16.48 8.07
N GLU A 738 20.17 -15.61 9.00
CA GLU A 738 20.55 -15.94 10.37
C GLU A 738 19.39 -15.53 11.25
N VAL A 739 18.88 -16.48 12.05
CA VAL A 739 17.86 -16.17 13.04
C VAL A 739 18.17 -16.84 14.36
N GLU A 740 18.21 -16.05 15.41
CA GLU A 740 18.51 -16.51 16.76
C GLU A 740 17.30 -16.30 17.67
N SER A 741 17.08 -17.23 18.61
CA SER A 741 16.03 -17.10 19.61
C SER A 741 16.44 -17.67 20.95
N GLU A 742 16.50 -16.83 21.98
CA GLU A 742 16.96 -17.24 23.33
C GLU A 742 15.88 -18.04 24.11
N ASP A 743 14.58 -17.90 23.80
CA ASP A 743 13.49 -18.73 24.37
C ASP A 743 12.86 -19.65 23.30
N ARG A 744 11.72 -20.25 23.64
CA ARG A 744 11.02 -21.23 22.81
C ARG A 744 10.58 -20.65 21.48
N SER A 745 10.94 -21.37 20.43
CA SER A 745 10.66 -20.95 19.06
C SER A 745 9.78 -21.97 18.31
N TRP A 746 8.84 -21.46 17.51
CA TRP A 746 7.96 -22.27 16.66
C TRP A 746 8.12 -21.93 15.19
N TRP A 747 8.59 -22.88 14.41
CA TRP A 747 8.99 -22.69 13.04
C TRP A 747 8.09 -23.44 12.07
N ARG A 748 7.63 -22.71 11.05
CA ARG A 748 6.90 -23.26 9.92
C ARG A 748 7.45 -22.74 8.60
N TRP A 749 8.32 -23.52 7.99
CA TRP A 749 8.88 -23.26 6.68
C TRP A 749 8.01 -23.84 5.57
N ASN A 750 7.70 -23.03 4.56
CA ASN A 750 6.95 -23.43 3.37
C ASN A 750 7.65 -22.89 2.13
N GLN A 751 8.33 -23.76 1.38
CA GLN A 751 9.06 -23.37 0.18
C GLN A 751 8.50 -24.07 -1.06
N ARG A 752 8.36 -23.31 -2.15
CA ARG A 752 7.95 -23.83 -3.46
C ARG A 752 8.92 -23.34 -4.53
N ILE A 753 9.59 -24.26 -5.22
CA ILE A 753 10.58 -23.96 -6.26
C ILE A 753 10.11 -24.56 -7.58
N GLY A 754 10.05 -23.74 -8.63
CA GLY A 754 9.63 -24.14 -9.97
C GLY A 754 10.56 -23.59 -11.06
N ALA A 755 11.22 -24.48 -11.82
CA ALA A 755 12.06 -24.07 -12.95
C ALA A 755 11.35 -24.27 -14.29
N GLY A 756 11.13 -23.19 -15.05
CA GLY A 756 10.77 -23.22 -16.46
C GLY A 756 11.98 -23.52 -17.36
N GLY A 757 11.95 -23.07 -18.62
CA GLY A 757 12.99 -23.38 -19.61
C GLY A 757 14.41 -22.88 -19.32
N GLY A 758 14.59 -21.87 -18.45
CA GLY A 758 15.90 -21.23 -18.17
C GLY A 758 16.71 -21.79 -17.00
N GLY A 759 16.10 -22.65 -16.16
CA GLY A 759 16.74 -23.31 -15.01
C GLY A 759 17.02 -22.41 -13.79
N ILE A 760 17.18 -23.01 -12.60
CA ILE A 760 17.47 -22.30 -11.33
C ILE A 760 18.84 -22.72 -10.81
N ARG A 761 19.67 -21.78 -10.36
CA ARG A 761 20.93 -22.01 -9.65
C ARG A 761 21.09 -21.16 -8.40
N GLU A 762 20.67 -21.66 -7.25
CA GLU A 762 20.69 -20.92 -5.99
C GLU A 762 21.59 -21.60 -4.96
N SER A 763 22.22 -20.77 -4.12
CA SER A 763 22.88 -21.19 -2.89
C SER A 763 22.16 -20.50 -1.73
N GLU A 764 21.55 -21.27 -0.83
CA GLU A 764 20.83 -20.74 0.33
C GLU A 764 21.49 -21.36 1.57
N LEU A 765 21.90 -20.49 2.50
CA LEU A 765 22.36 -20.85 3.83
C LEU A 765 21.35 -20.28 4.82
N VAL A 766 20.77 -21.17 5.62
CA VAL A 766 19.82 -20.81 6.66
C VAL A 766 20.38 -21.38 7.95
N GLU A 767 20.83 -20.47 8.81
CA GLU A 767 21.31 -20.77 10.15
C GLU A 767 20.22 -20.33 11.12
N VAL A 768 19.76 -21.26 11.95
CA VAL A 768 18.76 -20.93 12.94
C VAL A 768 19.07 -21.60 14.26
N GLU A 769 19.20 -20.79 15.30
CA GLU A 769 19.58 -21.23 16.63
C GLU A 769 18.44 -21.00 17.62
N SER A 770 18.31 -21.88 18.60
CA SER A 770 17.35 -21.72 19.69
C SER A 770 17.91 -22.23 21.00
N GLU A 771 18.09 -21.35 21.98
CA GLU A 771 18.67 -21.72 23.29
C GLU A 771 17.69 -22.51 24.20
N ASP A 772 16.36 -22.48 23.95
CA ASP A 772 15.38 -23.35 24.62
C ASP A 772 14.75 -24.35 23.61
N ARG A 773 13.45 -24.63 23.73
CA ARG A 773 12.75 -25.64 22.93
C ARG A 773 12.32 -25.11 21.57
N GLY A 774 12.74 -25.81 20.52
CA GLY A 774 12.32 -25.57 19.15
C GLY A 774 11.24 -26.53 18.62
N TRP A 775 10.23 -26.01 17.92
CA TRP A 775 9.28 -26.81 17.14
C TRP A 775 9.35 -26.49 15.66
N TRP A 776 9.72 -27.46 14.85
CA TRP A 776 10.06 -27.27 13.45
C TRP A 776 9.12 -28.01 12.52
N ARG A 777 8.59 -27.27 11.55
CA ARG A 777 7.80 -27.84 10.46
C ARG A 777 8.25 -27.33 9.11
N TRP A 778 9.03 -28.15 8.42
CA TRP A 778 9.49 -27.89 7.07
C TRP A 778 8.55 -28.48 6.02
N ASN A 779 8.16 -27.68 5.03
CA ASN A 779 7.35 -28.12 3.90
C ASN A 779 7.95 -27.57 2.60
N GLN A 780 8.60 -28.44 1.82
CA GLN A 780 9.23 -28.07 0.57
C GLN A 780 8.58 -28.78 -0.61
N ARG A 781 8.34 -28.04 -1.71
CA ARG A 781 7.86 -28.59 -2.98
C ARG A 781 8.75 -28.09 -4.12
N ILE A 782 9.38 -29.01 -4.82
CA ILE A 782 10.28 -28.72 -5.93
C ILE A 782 9.70 -29.33 -7.20
N GLY A 783 9.62 -28.55 -8.28
CA GLY A 783 9.16 -29.01 -9.59
C GLY A 783 10.06 -28.50 -10.73
N THR A 784 10.46 -29.39 -11.64
CA THR A 784 11.17 -28.99 -12.87
C THR A 784 10.29 -29.06 -14.11
N GLY A 785 10.33 -28.00 -14.91
CA GLY A 785 10.04 -28.02 -16.34
C GLY A 785 11.28 -28.40 -17.16
N GLY A 786 11.39 -27.93 -18.40
CA GLY A 786 12.47 -28.32 -19.31
C GLY A 786 13.90 -27.85 -18.93
N GLY A 787 14.06 -26.84 -18.06
CA GLY A 787 15.36 -26.17 -17.80
C GLY A 787 16.20 -26.72 -16.65
N GLY A 788 15.64 -27.60 -15.80
CA GLY A 788 16.34 -28.22 -14.65
C GLY A 788 16.63 -27.28 -13.47
N ILE A 789 16.87 -27.85 -12.28
CA ILE A 789 17.25 -27.11 -11.05
C ILE A 789 18.63 -27.59 -10.60
N ARG A 790 19.52 -26.66 -10.24
CA ARG A 790 20.87 -26.92 -9.70
C ARG A 790 21.22 -26.01 -8.53
N GLY A 791 20.95 -26.43 -7.30
CA GLY A 791 21.24 -25.63 -6.09
C GLY A 791 22.11 -26.35 -5.06
N SER A 792 22.64 -25.58 -4.13
CA SER A 792 23.26 -26.06 -2.89
C SER A 792 22.51 -25.41 -1.73
N GLU A 793 21.83 -26.20 -0.92
CA GLU A 793 21.07 -25.71 0.24
C GLU A 793 21.73 -26.32 1.48
N LEU A 794 22.19 -25.46 2.39
CA LEU A 794 22.68 -25.84 3.71
C LEU A 794 21.73 -25.23 4.74
N VAL A 795 21.13 -26.10 5.55
CA VAL A 795 20.26 -25.70 6.64
C VAL A 795 20.88 -26.24 7.91
N GLU A 796 21.41 -25.35 8.72
CA GLU A 796 21.97 -25.64 10.03
C GLU A 796 20.94 -25.18 11.06
N VAL A 797 20.52 -26.11 11.92
CA VAL A 797 19.55 -25.80 12.95
C VAL A 797 19.97 -26.43 14.26
N GLU A 798 20.20 -25.58 15.25
CA GLU A 798 20.68 -25.96 16.56
C GLU A 798 19.62 -25.66 17.63
N SER A 799 19.56 -26.51 18.66
CA SER A 799 18.70 -26.29 19.81
C SER A 799 19.36 -26.79 21.09
N GLU A 800 19.60 -25.92 22.06
CA GLU A 800 20.26 -26.31 23.31
C GLU A 800 19.34 -27.12 24.25
N ASP A 801 18.00 -27.08 24.10
CA ASP A 801 17.07 -27.97 24.83
C ASP A 801 16.41 -28.99 23.87
N ARG A 802 15.08 -29.14 23.98
CA ARG A 802 14.31 -30.21 23.31
C ARG A 802 13.73 -29.73 22.01
N SER A 803 13.91 -30.52 20.97
CA SER A 803 13.48 -30.15 19.63
C SER A 803 12.49 -31.15 18.99
N TRP A 804 11.50 -30.63 18.27
CA TRP A 804 10.52 -31.44 17.54
C TRP A 804 10.53 -31.11 16.05
N TRP A 805 10.83 -32.08 15.22
CA TRP A 805 11.04 -31.90 13.79
C TRP A 805 9.99 -32.62 12.96
N ARG A 806 9.43 -31.90 11.99
CA ARG A 806 8.61 -32.48 10.94
C ARG A 806 9.00 -31.97 9.57
N TRP A 807 9.70 -32.81 8.82
CA TRP A 807 10.11 -32.53 7.46
C TRP A 807 9.16 -33.15 6.44
N ASN A 808 8.66 -32.35 5.50
CA ASN A 808 7.81 -32.80 4.41
C ASN A 808 8.35 -32.28 3.07
N GLN A 809 8.94 -33.17 2.27
CA GLN A 809 9.51 -32.80 0.97
C GLN A 809 8.79 -33.52 -0.16
N ARG A 810 8.42 -32.78 -1.21
CA ARG A 810 7.88 -33.35 -2.45
C ARG A 810 8.67 -32.85 -3.64
N ILE A 811 9.24 -33.76 -4.40
CA ILE A 811 10.04 -33.46 -5.58
C ILE A 811 9.34 -34.05 -6.79
N GLY A 812 9.09 -33.24 -7.82
CA GLY A 812 8.58 -33.67 -9.12
C GLY A 812 9.60 -33.37 -10.21
N ALA A 813 10.16 -34.41 -10.84
CA ALA A 813 11.05 -34.24 -11.99
C ALA A 813 10.23 -34.19 -13.28
N GLY A 814 10.26 -33.08 -14.02
CA GLY A 814 9.84 -33.02 -15.43
C GLY A 814 10.99 -33.40 -16.36
N GLY A 815 10.93 -32.95 -17.62
CA GLY A 815 11.95 -33.29 -18.63
C GLY A 815 13.36 -32.75 -18.35
N GLY A 816 13.50 -31.66 -17.57
CA GLY A 816 14.77 -31.13 -17.10
C GLY A 816 15.17 -31.75 -15.76
N GLY A 817 16.35 -32.35 -15.69
CA GLY A 817 16.83 -33.03 -14.48
C GLY A 817 16.98 -32.11 -13.26
N ILE A 818 16.95 -32.71 -12.08
CA ILE A 818 17.22 -32.06 -10.79
C ILE A 818 18.60 -32.51 -10.34
N GLY A 819 19.49 -31.58 -10.01
CA GLY A 819 20.74 -31.92 -9.33
C GLY A 819 21.13 -30.88 -8.30
N GLY A 820 22.01 -31.21 -7.37
CA GLY A 820 22.33 -30.33 -6.25
C GLY A 820 22.87 -31.09 -5.05
N SER A 821 23.38 -30.35 -4.08
CA SER A 821 23.75 -30.85 -2.76
C SER A 821 22.80 -30.25 -1.73
N GLU A 822 22.04 -31.08 -1.03
CA GLU A 822 21.22 -30.66 0.10
C GLU A 822 21.89 -31.23 1.35
N GLN A 823 22.32 -30.36 2.25
CA GLN A 823 22.89 -30.71 3.54
C GLN A 823 22.01 -30.11 4.63
N VAL A 824 21.53 -30.97 5.51
CA VAL A 824 20.68 -30.55 6.63
C VAL A 824 21.32 -31.12 7.89
N GLU A 825 21.77 -30.23 8.74
CA GLU A 825 22.36 -30.54 10.05
C GLU A 825 21.36 -30.12 11.11
N MET A 826 21.01 -31.08 11.98
CA MET A 826 20.10 -30.86 13.08
C MET A 826 20.78 -31.34 14.35
N GLU A 827 21.08 -30.41 15.24
CA GLU A 827 21.72 -30.69 16.52
C GLU A 827 20.78 -30.34 17.67
N SER A 828 20.84 -31.14 18.74
CA SER A 828 20.06 -30.92 19.95
C SER A 828 20.81 -31.44 21.16
N GLU A 829 21.03 -30.61 22.18
CA GLU A 829 21.84 -31.03 23.34
C GLU A 829 21.05 -31.93 24.33
N ASP A 830 19.71 -31.86 24.42
CA ASP A 830 18.91 -32.79 25.24
C ASP A 830 18.40 -33.99 24.41
N TRP A 831 17.11 -34.00 24.07
CA TRP A 831 16.49 -35.04 23.25
C TRP A 831 15.59 -34.43 22.17
N SER A 832 15.49 -35.15 21.07
CA SER A 832 14.85 -34.66 19.85
C SER A 832 13.92 -35.71 19.25
N TRP A 833 12.82 -35.24 18.67
CA TRP A 833 11.84 -36.09 17.99
C TRP A 833 11.70 -35.68 16.53
N TRP A 834 11.83 -36.61 15.59
CA TRP A 834 11.75 -36.31 14.17
C TRP A 834 10.74 -37.16 13.41
N ARG A 835 10.13 -36.52 12.40
CA ARG A 835 9.35 -37.19 11.37
C ARG A 835 9.71 -36.66 9.99
N TRP A 836 10.32 -37.53 9.18
CA TRP A 836 10.69 -37.25 7.80
C TRP A 836 9.71 -37.89 6.81
N ASN A 837 9.04 -37.07 5.99
CA ASN A 837 8.15 -37.54 4.93
C ASN A 837 8.61 -37.02 3.56
N ARG A 838 9.12 -37.90 2.70
CA ARG A 838 9.60 -37.55 1.36
C ARG A 838 8.83 -38.27 0.27
N LYS A 839 8.47 -37.56 -0.79
CA LYS A 839 7.84 -38.14 -1.99
C LYS A 839 8.52 -37.61 -3.26
N ILE A 840 9.11 -38.52 -4.03
CA ILE A 840 9.80 -38.21 -5.27
C ILE A 840 8.97 -38.76 -6.44
N GLY A 841 8.60 -37.90 -7.38
CA GLY A 841 7.95 -38.25 -8.64
C GLY A 841 8.99 -38.40 -9.74
N ALA A 842 9.04 -39.58 -10.37
CA ALA A 842 9.92 -39.85 -11.51
C ALA A 842 9.25 -39.38 -12.82
N GLY A 843 9.82 -38.35 -13.46
CA GLY A 843 9.60 -38.05 -14.87
C GLY A 843 10.87 -38.29 -15.70
N GLY A 844 10.83 -38.02 -17.00
CA GLY A 844 11.87 -38.43 -17.95
C GLY A 844 13.27 -37.79 -17.74
N GLY A 845 13.40 -36.75 -16.92
CA GLY A 845 14.68 -36.15 -16.54
C GLY A 845 15.29 -36.84 -15.31
N GLY A 846 16.57 -37.18 -15.37
CA GLY A 846 17.28 -37.81 -14.24
C GLY A 846 17.37 -36.90 -13.00
N ILE A 847 17.27 -37.51 -11.82
CA ILE A 847 17.59 -36.89 -10.54
C ILE A 847 19.03 -37.28 -10.20
N GLY A 848 19.93 -36.32 -10.04
CA GLY A 848 21.34 -36.55 -9.73
C GLY A 848 21.88 -35.50 -8.78
N GLY A 849 21.97 -35.84 -7.50
CA GLY A 849 22.47 -35.00 -6.41
C GLY A 849 22.94 -35.86 -5.23
N SER A 850 23.73 -35.27 -4.34
CA SER A 850 24.13 -35.87 -3.06
C SER A 850 23.34 -35.20 -1.94
N GLU A 851 22.82 -36.00 -1.02
CA GLU A 851 22.07 -35.51 0.13
C GLU A 851 22.74 -36.07 1.37
N LEU A 852 23.05 -35.19 2.31
CA LEU A 852 23.60 -35.53 3.61
C LEU A 852 22.63 -34.96 4.65
N VAL A 853 22.11 -35.83 5.50
CA VAL A 853 21.28 -35.42 6.63
C VAL A 853 21.96 -35.97 7.86
N GLU A 854 22.52 -35.07 8.67
CA GLU A 854 23.14 -35.41 9.95
C GLU A 854 22.19 -34.96 11.06
N MET A 855 21.91 -35.87 11.97
CA MET A 855 21.02 -35.66 13.10
C MET A 855 21.75 -36.13 14.34
N GLU A 856 22.13 -35.19 15.19
CA GLU A 856 22.85 -35.45 16.43
C GLU A 856 21.96 -35.09 17.63
N SER A 857 22.07 -35.91 18.68
CA SER A 857 21.40 -35.68 19.96
C SER A 857 22.23 -36.31 21.06
N GLU A 858 22.53 -35.57 22.13
CA GLU A 858 23.38 -36.10 23.19
C GLU A 858 22.66 -37.18 24.03
N ASP A 859 21.34 -37.11 24.22
CA ASP A 859 20.56 -38.11 24.97
C ASP A 859 19.69 -39.02 24.07
N ARG A 860 20.17 -40.26 23.85
CA ARG A 860 19.58 -41.25 22.93
C ARG A 860 18.34 -41.98 23.49
N ARG A 861 17.16 -41.36 23.46
CA ARG A 861 15.88 -42.06 23.73
C ARG A 861 14.82 -41.99 22.63
#